data_AF-A0A1E8RDD5-F1
#
_entry.id   AF-A0A1E8RDD5-F1
#
_cell.length_a   1.000
_cell.length_b   1.000
_cell.length_c   1.000
_cell.angle_alpha   90.00
_cell.angle_beta   90.00
_cell.angle_gamma   90.00
#
_symmetry.space_group_name_H-M   'P 1'
#
loop_
_entity.id
_entity.type
_entity.pdbx_description
1 polymer ?
#
loop_
_entity_poly.entity_id
_entity_poly.type
_entity_poly.pdbx_seq_one_letter_code
_entity_poly.pdbx_strand_id
1 'polypeptide(L)'
;MKNKLMKGFSLVLASSLLMTNVAYAKDLNVRKNETIYVTKEADKIKDKTGSIWINSDNNIKVKDKTNLKEIKNLKTDKKVNLDNGYINWNEDSKDIYYQGKTNEDLPVDINVKYFLDGKEMTFDKLKGKSGHLKIQIEAVNKKKTKAKINGENKEIYSPYLALAEMNFNSDKVKNLTTNDGKLVKDGKNEIVAAILTPGLKENFQGIIEADKLDNFKDKVEMEMDVKDYEPTEVYALITNEFFQEDVKLDSLDELKNGINELEENAAKLVDGSNKLDEGSKKLNDGIGKLNEGAGQLSQGSNKIVSSFDQLSSAFSSLPGKIQTVNSAVNQLNNGSSKLYNGVNQYTMAVGQINNNMAKLQEGSVSLNNGASELDSSLLKLNKGTTSLRNSLLQATNGEDIGKLTDSMNQLSNGLEELSKGISLLSDNIGQLSGGLSKIEESSKTLNQGINNLNQSAQNVPSIDSSIQDINAQASSIDQVIANLQAKNEDGSLSGEIENLKAVKQGLNNDVASLSANNQANAAIKSGLGQVAKGSSDLTTSIGQVNDGLSQVNTKLNDSKTKIQTSSEKLAQGSKKIGEALSKSNIKKLQDSVVMLDESTKQIKAGSEKLKNGTQQNQDGVNKLSNAISQLDTNSEELRNGSASLSSGLKQFQERSKALSQLANINEIAINPMANGIKQLDNGINKLSDSTGQLKNGSDEYVSSFGKFKEGLSDYKTKGIDKLADKSEDVTEISEILDQMSKIAKENKSITGTSDNFETKSRIIEKIK
;
A
#
# COMPACT_ATOMS: atom_id res chain seq x y z
N MET A 1 -60.62 -29.83 -1.42
CA MET A 1 -61.05 -31.09 -2.07
C MET A 1 -62.01 -31.96 -1.24
N LYS A 2 -62.00 -31.89 0.12
CA LYS A 2 -62.83 -32.71 1.04
C LYS A 2 -64.31 -32.87 0.66
N ASN A 3 -65.00 -31.81 0.20
CA ASN A 3 -66.43 -31.89 -0.11
C ASN A 3 -66.75 -32.33 -1.54
N LYS A 4 -65.80 -32.35 -2.49
CA LYS A 4 -66.08 -32.73 -3.89
C LYS A 4 -65.89 -34.22 -4.15
N LEU A 5 -64.89 -34.85 -3.50
CA LEU A 5 -64.60 -36.27 -3.69
C LEU A 5 -65.63 -37.15 -2.96
N MET A 6 -66.00 -36.77 -1.74
CA MET A 6 -67.06 -37.43 -0.96
C MET A 6 -68.44 -37.22 -1.60
N LYS A 7 -68.79 -35.99 -2.02
CA LYS A 7 -70.04 -35.75 -2.77
C LYS A 7 -70.04 -36.47 -4.12
N GLY A 8 -68.90 -36.60 -4.79
CA GLY A 8 -68.75 -37.40 -6.01
C GLY A 8 -69.08 -38.86 -5.75
N PHE A 9 -68.49 -39.46 -4.70
CA PHE A 9 -68.75 -40.84 -4.31
C PHE A 9 -70.23 -41.06 -3.90
N SER A 10 -70.81 -40.16 -3.13
CA SER A 10 -72.21 -40.27 -2.68
C SER A 10 -73.24 -40.05 -3.80
N LEU A 11 -72.98 -39.13 -4.74
CA LEU A 11 -73.86 -38.90 -5.89
C LEU A 11 -73.79 -40.07 -6.88
N VAL A 12 -72.61 -40.63 -7.11
CA VAL A 12 -72.43 -41.82 -7.95
C VAL A 12 -73.17 -43.01 -7.35
N LEU A 13 -73.01 -43.29 -6.05
CA LEU A 13 -73.72 -44.37 -5.34
C LEU A 13 -75.25 -44.24 -5.41
N ALA A 14 -75.80 -43.05 -5.21
CA ALA A 14 -77.24 -42.82 -5.22
C ALA A 14 -77.84 -42.82 -6.64
N SER A 15 -77.10 -42.36 -7.66
CA SER A 15 -77.57 -42.36 -9.05
C SER A 15 -77.46 -43.74 -9.71
N SER A 16 -76.53 -44.59 -9.28
CA SER A 16 -76.40 -45.96 -9.76
C SER A 16 -77.38 -46.96 -9.14
N LEU A 17 -77.90 -46.69 -7.92
CA LEU A 17 -78.91 -47.54 -7.28
C LEU A 17 -80.29 -47.44 -7.97
N LEU A 18 -80.53 -46.38 -8.75
CA LEU A 18 -81.82 -46.11 -9.42
C LEU A 18 -81.74 -46.14 -10.95
N MET A 19 -80.56 -46.38 -11.54
CA MET A 19 -80.39 -46.49 -12.99
C MET A 19 -79.92 -47.88 -13.38
N THR A 20 -80.59 -48.50 -14.35
CA THR A 20 -79.98 -49.55 -15.16
C THR A 20 -78.77 -48.94 -15.86
N ASN A 21 -77.57 -49.13 -15.31
CA ASN A 21 -76.34 -48.65 -15.91
C ASN A 21 -76.11 -49.37 -17.25
N VAL A 22 -76.48 -48.73 -18.35
CA VAL A 22 -75.93 -49.02 -19.67
C VAL A 22 -74.64 -48.21 -19.78
N ALA A 23 -73.57 -48.73 -19.21
CA ALA A 23 -72.23 -48.25 -19.51
C ALA A 23 -71.86 -48.69 -20.94
N TYR A 24 -71.45 -47.74 -21.77
CA TYR A 24 -70.83 -47.96 -23.07
C TYR A 24 -69.31 -48.03 -22.87
N ALA A 25 -68.70 -49.22 -22.94
CA ALA A 25 -67.41 -49.45 -23.62
C ALA A 25 -66.91 -50.92 -23.56
N LYS A 26 -66.58 -51.42 -24.77
CA LYS A 26 -65.58 -52.43 -25.17
C LYS A 26 -65.82 -53.94 -24.94
N ASP A 27 -66.25 -54.59 -26.04
CA ASP A 27 -65.93 -55.95 -26.50
C ASP A 27 -66.25 -57.18 -25.62
N LEU A 28 -67.36 -57.18 -24.87
CA LEU A 28 -68.01 -58.43 -24.46
C LEU A 28 -69.51 -58.37 -24.76
N ASN A 29 -69.98 -59.25 -25.66
CA ASN A 29 -71.35 -59.24 -26.19
C ASN A 29 -72.41 -59.70 -25.18
N VAL A 30 -72.04 -60.23 -24.01
CA VAL A 30 -72.97 -60.92 -23.10
C VAL A 30 -72.71 -60.54 -21.64
N ARG A 31 -73.77 -60.09 -20.97
CA ARG A 31 -73.76 -59.70 -19.56
C ARG A 31 -74.45 -60.77 -18.73
N LYS A 32 -73.89 -61.09 -17.56
CA LYS A 32 -74.44 -62.04 -16.59
C LYS A 32 -74.72 -61.31 -15.28
N ASN A 33 -75.99 -61.16 -14.94
CA ASN A 33 -76.42 -60.61 -13.66
C ASN A 33 -76.82 -61.76 -12.75
N GLU A 34 -76.12 -61.88 -11.63
CA GLU A 34 -76.33 -62.90 -10.62
C GLU A 34 -76.93 -62.27 -9.37
N THR A 35 -78.08 -62.78 -8.93
CA THR A 35 -78.70 -62.41 -7.66
C THR A 35 -78.83 -63.64 -6.79
N ILE A 36 -78.12 -63.67 -5.66
CA ILE A 36 -78.25 -64.71 -4.66
C ILE A 36 -79.29 -64.27 -3.64
N TYR A 37 -80.46 -64.91 -3.66
CA TYR A 37 -81.47 -64.72 -2.63
C TYR A 37 -81.16 -65.65 -1.46
N VAL A 38 -81.01 -65.07 -0.27
CA VAL A 38 -80.71 -65.79 0.97
C VAL A 38 -81.84 -65.53 1.94
N THR A 39 -82.39 -66.59 2.53
CA THR A 39 -83.26 -66.47 3.72
C THR A 39 -82.53 -67.02 4.92
N LYS A 40 -82.29 -66.17 5.92
CA LYS A 40 -81.62 -66.52 7.18
C LYS A 40 -82.65 -66.47 8.31
N GLU A 41 -82.75 -67.53 9.10
CA GLU A 41 -83.61 -67.56 10.29
C GLU A 41 -82.80 -68.04 11.49
N ALA A 42 -82.80 -67.28 12.59
CA ALA A 42 -82.00 -67.57 13.80
C ALA A 42 -80.52 -67.87 13.47
N ASP A 43 -79.92 -67.00 12.66
CA ASP A 43 -78.55 -67.08 12.14
C ASP A 43 -78.22 -68.30 11.26
N LYS A 44 -79.21 -69.09 10.86
CA LYS A 44 -79.02 -70.24 9.97
C LYS A 44 -79.63 -69.97 8.60
N ILE A 45 -78.84 -70.18 7.55
CA ILE A 45 -79.32 -70.12 6.16
C ILE A 45 -80.34 -71.25 5.96
N LYS A 46 -81.59 -70.87 5.67
CA LYS A 46 -82.68 -71.81 5.38
C LYS A 46 -82.80 -72.08 3.89
N ASP A 47 -82.61 -71.02 3.10
CA ASP A 47 -82.66 -71.09 1.65
C ASP A 47 -81.57 -70.23 1.03
N LYS A 48 -80.94 -70.76 -0.02
CA LYS A 48 -79.97 -70.03 -0.84
C LYS A 48 -80.22 -70.36 -2.30
N THR A 49 -80.83 -69.41 -3.00
CA THR A 49 -81.23 -69.57 -4.39
C THR A 49 -80.49 -68.55 -5.25
N GLY A 50 -79.70 -69.01 -6.20
CA GLY A 50 -79.12 -68.16 -7.22
C GLY A 50 -80.10 -67.96 -8.37
N SER A 51 -80.42 -66.71 -8.68
CA SER A 51 -81.17 -66.29 -9.85
C SER A 51 -80.22 -65.59 -10.82
N ILE A 52 -80.12 -66.12 -12.04
CA ILE A 52 -79.23 -65.60 -13.06
C ILE A 52 -80.06 -65.06 -14.21
N TRP A 53 -79.70 -63.85 -14.61
CA TRP A 53 -80.16 -63.21 -15.83
C TRP A 53 -78.96 -62.99 -16.75
N ILE A 54 -78.93 -63.72 -17.86
CA ILE A 54 -77.99 -63.48 -18.95
C ILE A 54 -78.69 -62.62 -20.00
N ASN A 55 -78.08 -61.51 -20.39
CA ASN A 55 -78.59 -60.65 -21.45
C ASN A 55 -77.50 -60.29 -22.47
N SER A 56 -77.89 -60.16 -23.74
CA SER A 56 -77.00 -59.80 -24.85
C SER A 56 -77.72 -58.94 -25.87
N ASP A 57 -76.98 -58.12 -26.62
CA ASP A 57 -77.53 -57.38 -27.75
C ASP A 57 -77.89 -58.31 -28.94
N ASN A 58 -77.32 -59.52 -28.97
CA ASN A 58 -77.47 -60.56 -30.00
C ASN A 58 -78.07 -61.86 -29.43
N ASN A 59 -78.36 -62.84 -30.30
CA ASN A 59 -78.82 -64.18 -29.86
C ASN A 59 -77.75 -64.85 -29.00
N ILE A 60 -78.14 -65.41 -27.87
CA ILE A 60 -77.22 -65.94 -26.86
C ILE A 60 -76.68 -67.33 -27.27
N LYS A 61 -75.38 -67.35 -27.61
CA LYS A 61 -74.58 -68.55 -27.89
C LYS A 61 -73.34 -68.57 -27.00
N VAL A 62 -73.48 -69.03 -25.75
CA VAL A 62 -72.43 -68.92 -24.73
C VAL A 62 -72.33 -70.16 -23.85
N LYS A 63 -71.15 -70.37 -23.28
CA LYS A 63 -70.90 -71.35 -22.23
C LYS A 63 -70.88 -70.66 -20.88
N ASP A 64 -71.93 -70.85 -20.11
CA ASP A 64 -72.04 -70.24 -18.81
C ASP A 64 -71.53 -71.18 -17.71
N LYS A 65 -70.42 -70.82 -17.08
CA LYS A 65 -69.90 -71.55 -15.93
C LYS A 65 -70.83 -71.34 -14.74
N THR A 66 -71.29 -72.43 -14.12
CA THR A 66 -72.07 -72.34 -12.88
C THR A 66 -71.91 -73.58 -12.02
N ASN A 67 -71.96 -73.40 -10.70
CA ASN A 67 -72.01 -74.47 -9.70
C ASN A 67 -73.43 -74.70 -9.14
N LEU A 68 -74.45 -74.07 -9.74
CA LEU A 68 -75.82 -74.21 -9.29
C LEU A 68 -76.32 -75.66 -9.43
N LYS A 69 -77.14 -76.07 -8.47
CA LYS A 69 -77.83 -77.36 -8.43
C LYS A 69 -79.33 -77.14 -8.62
N GLU A 70 -80.05 -78.19 -9.00
CA GLU A 70 -81.51 -78.14 -9.19
C GLU A 70 -81.96 -77.01 -10.14
N ILE A 71 -81.24 -76.88 -11.26
CA ILE A 71 -81.38 -75.75 -12.18
C ILE A 71 -82.74 -75.79 -12.90
N LYS A 72 -83.47 -74.69 -12.86
CA LYS A 72 -84.75 -74.49 -13.54
C LYS A 72 -84.67 -73.26 -14.45
N ASN A 73 -85.07 -73.44 -15.71
CA ASN A 73 -85.32 -72.31 -16.59
C ASN A 73 -86.61 -71.61 -16.14
N LEU A 74 -86.60 -70.27 -16.09
CA LEU A 74 -87.72 -69.48 -15.58
C LEU A 74 -88.70 -69.04 -16.67
N LYS A 75 -88.33 -69.19 -17.95
CA LYS A 75 -89.17 -68.80 -19.10
C LYS A 75 -89.74 -70.00 -19.88
N THR A 76 -89.11 -71.17 -19.77
CA THR A 76 -89.48 -72.36 -20.55
C THR A 76 -89.45 -73.61 -19.69
N ASP A 77 -90.23 -74.62 -20.06
CA ASP A 77 -90.24 -75.94 -19.39
C ASP A 77 -89.04 -76.83 -19.79
N LYS A 78 -88.06 -76.30 -20.55
CA LYS A 78 -86.87 -77.04 -20.96
C LYS A 78 -86.00 -77.36 -19.74
N LYS A 79 -85.64 -78.64 -19.57
CA LYS A 79 -84.62 -79.05 -18.59
C LYS A 79 -83.26 -78.46 -18.97
N VAL A 80 -82.58 -77.86 -18.01
CA VAL A 80 -81.24 -77.30 -18.17
C VAL A 80 -80.22 -78.32 -17.67
N ASN A 81 -79.37 -78.82 -18.56
CA ASN A 81 -78.34 -79.80 -18.21
C ASN A 81 -77.01 -79.09 -17.93
N LEU A 82 -76.35 -79.51 -16.86
CA LEU A 82 -75.02 -79.06 -16.49
C LEU A 82 -73.99 -80.08 -16.99
N ASP A 83 -73.05 -79.64 -17.82
CA ASP A 83 -71.95 -80.46 -18.34
C ASP A 83 -70.62 -79.93 -17.81
N ASN A 84 -69.96 -80.69 -16.94
CA ASN A 84 -68.69 -80.33 -16.29
C ASN A 84 -68.65 -78.91 -15.69
N GLY A 85 -69.75 -78.48 -15.06
CA GLY A 85 -69.88 -77.16 -14.45
C GLY A 85 -70.22 -76.02 -15.42
N TYR A 86 -70.65 -76.35 -16.64
CA TYR A 86 -71.10 -75.37 -17.64
C TYR A 86 -72.52 -75.66 -18.12
N ILE A 87 -73.28 -74.61 -18.38
CA ILE A 87 -74.51 -74.65 -19.17
C ILE A 87 -74.18 -74.11 -20.56
N ASN A 88 -74.46 -74.91 -21.59
CA ASN A 88 -74.33 -74.48 -22.98
C ASN A 88 -75.66 -73.85 -23.43
N TRP A 89 -75.71 -72.52 -23.51
CA TRP A 89 -76.85 -71.79 -24.02
C TRP A 89 -76.70 -71.58 -25.53
N ASN A 90 -77.67 -72.05 -26.30
CA ASN A 90 -77.79 -71.83 -27.74
C ASN A 90 -79.25 -71.54 -28.06
N GLU A 91 -79.69 -70.33 -27.70
CA GLU A 91 -81.09 -69.92 -27.79
C GLU A 91 -81.19 -68.71 -28.72
N ASP A 92 -82.23 -68.66 -29.56
CA ASP A 92 -82.59 -67.48 -30.36
C ASP A 92 -83.31 -66.42 -29.49
N SER A 93 -82.72 -66.11 -28.34
CA SER A 93 -83.21 -65.14 -27.37
C SER A 93 -82.07 -64.22 -26.93
N LYS A 94 -82.43 -62.98 -26.63
CA LYS A 94 -81.54 -61.97 -26.05
C LYS A 94 -81.50 -62.02 -24.52
N ASP A 95 -82.41 -62.76 -23.90
CA ASP A 95 -82.51 -62.90 -22.46
C ASP A 95 -82.71 -64.36 -22.05
N ILE A 96 -81.92 -64.81 -21.07
CA ILE A 96 -82.06 -66.10 -20.43
C ILE A 96 -82.19 -65.89 -18.93
N TYR A 97 -83.22 -66.50 -18.35
CA TYR A 97 -83.45 -66.49 -16.91
C TYR A 97 -83.48 -67.93 -16.42
N TYR A 98 -82.64 -68.22 -15.45
CA TYR A 98 -82.64 -69.51 -14.80
C TYR A 98 -82.28 -69.34 -13.32
N GLN A 99 -82.73 -70.28 -12.50
CA GLN A 99 -82.42 -70.29 -11.08
C GLN A 99 -81.98 -71.68 -10.63
N GLY A 100 -81.27 -71.75 -9.51
CA GLY A 100 -80.90 -73.00 -8.86
C GLY A 100 -80.52 -72.79 -7.40
N LYS A 101 -80.20 -73.88 -6.71
CA LYS A 101 -79.65 -73.85 -5.34
C LYS A 101 -78.14 -73.75 -5.38
N THR A 102 -77.54 -72.98 -4.48
CA THR A 102 -76.09 -72.89 -4.30
C THR A 102 -75.69 -73.19 -2.86
N ASN A 103 -74.53 -73.83 -2.70
CA ASN A 103 -73.92 -74.11 -1.40
C ASN A 103 -72.70 -73.20 -1.12
N GLU A 104 -72.39 -72.26 -2.01
CA GLU A 104 -71.22 -71.38 -1.88
C GLU A 104 -71.32 -70.46 -0.66
N ASP A 105 -70.19 -70.21 -0.02
CA ASP A 105 -70.11 -69.27 1.08
C ASP A 105 -70.35 -67.83 0.61
N LEU A 106 -71.06 -67.07 1.44
CA LEU A 106 -71.33 -65.67 1.15
C LEU A 106 -70.05 -64.86 1.44
N PRO A 107 -69.65 -63.95 0.54
CA PRO A 107 -68.44 -63.13 0.68
C PRO A 107 -68.52 -62.14 1.84
N VAL A 108 -69.73 -61.74 2.22
CA VAL A 108 -70.03 -60.93 3.40
C VAL A 108 -71.13 -61.63 4.18
N ASP A 109 -71.02 -61.64 5.50
CA ASP A 109 -72.06 -62.15 6.40
C ASP A 109 -72.76 -60.97 7.07
N ILE A 110 -74.10 -60.96 7.05
CA ILE A 110 -74.89 -59.99 7.79
C ILE A 110 -75.38 -60.64 9.08
N ASN A 111 -74.90 -60.13 10.20
CA ASN A 111 -75.28 -60.59 11.53
C ASN A 111 -76.21 -59.58 12.18
N VAL A 112 -77.36 -60.05 12.65
CA VAL A 112 -78.37 -59.20 13.29
C VAL A 112 -78.56 -59.66 14.72
N LYS A 113 -78.32 -58.76 15.68
CA LYS A 113 -78.52 -59.02 17.10
C LYS A 113 -79.59 -58.09 17.65
N TYR A 114 -80.49 -58.66 18.44
CA TYR A 114 -81.59 -57.94 19.07
C TYR A 114 -81.39 -57.93 20.59
N PHE A 115 -81.59 -56.80 21.24
CA PHE A 115 -81.50 -56.67 22.70
C PHE A 115 -82.75 -55.95 23.22
N LEU A 116 -83.54 -56.63 24.04
CA LEU A 116 -84.70 -56.03 24.72
C LEU A 116 -84.33 -55.77 26.18
N ASP A 117 -84.41 -54.52 26.63
CA ASP A 117 -84.01 -54.06 27.96
C ASP A 117 -82.59 -54.54 28.34
N GLY A 118 -81.68 -54.50 27.36
CA GLY A 118 -80.27 -54.92 27.50
C GLY A 118 -80.03 -56.43 27.48
N LYS A 119 -81.06 -57.27 27.37
CA LYS A 119 -80.91 -58.73 27.23
C LYS A 119 -81.01 -59.16 25.77
N GLU A 120 -80.07 -59.97 25.31
CA GLU A 120 -80.09 -60.51 23.96
C GLU A 120 -81.31 -61.43 23.73
N MET A 121 -81.99 -61.22 22.61
CA MET A 121 -83.24 -61.89 22.24
C MET A 121 -83.12 -62.48 20.84
N THR A 122 -83.82 -63.59 20.60
CA THR A 122 -84.02 -64.13 19.24
C THR A 122 -85.25 -63.50 18.61
N PHE A 123 -85.27 -63.34 17.29
CA PHE A 123 -86.36 -62.73 16.53
C PHE A 123 -87.76 -63.21 16.92
N ASP A 124 -87.99 -64.53 16.99
CA ASP A 124 -89.30 -65.09 17.35
C ASP A 124 -89.76 -64.74 18.78
N LYS A 125 -88.82 -64.49 19.71
CA LYS A 125 -89.13 -64.18 21.12
C LYS A 125 -89.50 -62.71 21.34
N LEU A 126 -89.32 -61.86 20.33
CA LEU A 126 -89.66 -60.45 20.38
C LEU A 126 -91.15 -60.19 20.13
N LYS A 127 -91.87 -61.16 19.54
CA LYS A 127 -93.29 -61.02 19.22
C LYS A 127 -94.14 -60.75 20.47
N GLY A 128 -94.93 -59.68 20.42
CA GLY A 128 -95.81 -59.23 21.51
C GLY A 128 -95.08 -58.63 22.72
N LYS A 129 -93.76 -58.47 22.67
CA LYS A 129 -92.98 -57.87 23.76
C LYS A 129 -93.07 -56.34 23.74
N SER A 130 -92.85 -55.74 24.91
CA SER A 130 -92.76 -54.29 25.07
C SER A 130 -91.52 -53.98 25.92
N GLY A 131 -90.82 -52.89 25.64
CA GLY A 131 -89.57 -52.51 26.30
C GLY A 131 -88.69 -51.66 25.39
N HIS A 132 -87.44 -51.43 25.79
CA HIS A 132 -86.46 -50.74 24.96
C HIS A 132 -85.69 -51.74 24.10
N LEU A 133 -85.85 -51.65 22.78
CA LEU A 133 -85.24 -52.55 21.80
C LEU A 133 -84.04 -51.87 21.13
N LYS A 134 -82.88 -52.53 21.18
CA LYS A 134 -81.71 -52.23 20.37
C LYS A 134 -81.52 -53.32 19.32
N ILE A 135 -81.29 -52.91 18.07
CA ILE A 135 -80.98 -53.80 16.95
C ILE A 135 -79.61 -53.40 16.43
N GLN A 136 -78.75 -54.39 16.26
CA GLN A 136 -77.40 -54.22 15.76
C GLN A 136 -77.25 -55.06 14.49
N ILE A 137 -76.85 -54.41 13.40
CA ILE A 137 -76.58 -55.04 12.11
C ILE A 137 -75.10 -54.87 11.82
N GLU A 138 -74.38 -55.98 11.70
CA GLU A 138 -72.95 -56.02 11.42
C GLU A 138 -72.69 -56.78 10.11
N ALA A 139 -71.92 -56.17 9.21
CA ALA A 139 -71.45 -56.78 7.98
C ALA A 139 -70.00 -57.23 8.17
N VAL A 140 -69.72 -58.52 7.97
CA VAL A 140 -68.39 -59.09 8.14
C VAL A 140 -67.86 -59.59 6.79
N ASN A 141 -66.80 -58.96 6.28
CA ASN A 141 -66.18 -59.34 5.01
C ASN A 141 -65.22 -60.51 5.19
N LYS A 142 -65.45 -61.58 4.42
CA LYS A 142 -64.66 -62.82 4.45
C LYS A 142 -63.64 -62.92 3.32
N LYS A 143 -63.64 -61.96 2.39
CA LYS A 143 -62.79 -61.96 1.19
C LYS A 143 -61.65 -60.96 1.34
N LYS A 144 -60.42 -61.49 1.38
CA LYS A 144 -59.20 -60.70 1.39
C LYS A 144 -58.09 -61.40 0.60
N THR A 145 -57.17 -60.61 0.05
CA THR A 145 -56.02 -61.08 -0.73
C THR A 145 -54.76 -60.36 -0.26
N LYS A 146 -53.61 -61.04 -0.28
CA LYS A 146 -52.31 -60.39 -0.04
C LYS A 146 -51.83 -59.71 -1.32
N ALA A 147 -51.49 -58.44 -1.22
CA ALA A 147 -50.97 -57.65 -2.32
C ALA A 147 -49.72 -56.91 -1.90
N LYS A 148 -48.85 -56.64 -2.87
CA LYS A 148 -47.66 -55.82 -2.65
C LYS A 148 -48.06 -54.36 -2.86
N ILE A 149 -48.05 -53.59 -1.77
CA ILE A 149 -48.41 -52.17 -1.73
C ILE A 149 -47.19 -51.43 -1.18
N ASN A 150 -46.68 -50.47 -1.94
CA ASN A 150 -45.48 -49.70 -1.66
C ASN A 150 -44.29 -50.58 -1.23
N GLY A 151 -44.09 -51.70 -1.93
CA GLY A 151 -43.01 -52.64 -1.63
C GLY A 151 -43.31 -53.68 -0.53
N GLU A 152 -44.35 -53.48 0.29
CA GLU A 152 -44.69 -54.32 1.44
C GLU A 152 -45.89 -55.24 1.15
N ASN A 153 -45.96 -56.41 1.80
CA ASN A 153 -47.11 -57.31 1.68
C ASN A 153 -48.22 -56.88 2.64
N LYS A 154 -49.32 -56.31 2.11
CA LYS A 154 -50.52 -55.93 2.86
C LYS A 154 -51.70 -56.84 2.54
N GLU A 155 -52.57 -57.06 3.52
CA GLU A 155 -53.86 -57.74 3.30
C GLU A 155 -54.90 -56.71 2.85
N ILE A 156 -55.47 -56.92 1.66
CA ILE A 156 -56.48 -56.06 1.06
C ILE A 156 -57.81 -56.82 1.04
N TYR A 157 -58.82 -56.27 1.71
CA TYR A 157 -60.18 -56.77 1.65
C TYR A 157 -60.81 -56.47 0.29
N SER A 158 -61.54 -57.45 -0.24
CA SER A 158 -62.37 -57.28 -1.42
C SER A 158 -63.44 -56.24 -1.13
N PRO A 159 -63.60 -55.20 -1.94
CA PRO A 159 -64.51 -54.12 -1.58
C PRO A 159 -65.96 -54.55 -1.79
N TYR A 160 -66.74 -54.57 -0.71
CA TYR A 160 -68.18 -54.81 -0.74
C TYR A 160 -68.94 -53.65 -0.12
N LEU A 161 -70.12 -53.40 -0.65
CA LEU A 161 -71.12 -52.49 -0.11
C LEU A 161 -72.31 -53.32 0.37
N ALA A 162 -72.73 -53.14 1.61
CA ALA A 162 -73.93 -53.74 2.16
C ALA A 162 -74.95 -52.66 2.53
N LEU A 163 -76.07 -52.61 1.83
CA LEU A 163 -77.21 -51.75 2.13
C LEU A 163 -78.21 -52.56 2.96
N ALA A 164 -78.37 -52.23 4.24
CA ALA A 164 -79.33 -52.87 5.13
C ALA A 164 -80.55 -51.97 5.34
N GLU A 165 -81.75 -52.52 5.15
CA GLU A 165 -83.03 -51.84 5.30
C GLU A 165 -83.92 -52.58 6.30
N MET A 166 -84.57 -51.83 7.18
CA MET A 166 -85.63 -52.31 8.07
C MET A 166 -86.81 -51.35 8.03
N ASN A 167 -88.02 -51.90 8.04
CA ASN A 167 -89.26 -51.13 8.11
C ASN A 167 -89.95 -51.40 9.45
N PHE A 168 -90.43 -50.37 10.13
CA PHE A 168 -91.07 -50.44 11.43
C PHE A 168 -92.47 -49.80 11.39
N ASN A 169 -93.43 -50.41 12.07
CA ASN A 169 -94.77 -49.83 12.22
C ASN A 169 -94.77 -48.76 13.31
N SER A 170 -95.09 -47.51 12.94
CA SER A 170 -95.10 -46.34 13.84
C SER A 170 -96.13 -46.45 14.98
N ASP A 171 -97.17 -47.28 14.83
CA ASP A 171 -98.14 -47.53 15.91
C ASP A 171 -97.55 -48.41 17.04
N LYS A 172 -96.47 -49.14 16.76
CA LYS A 172 -95.84 -50.13 17.65
C LYS A 172 -94.44 -49.73 18.12
N VAL A 173 -93.79 -48.80 17.42
CA VAL A 173 -92.42 -48.34 17.67
C VAL A 173 -92.40 -46.84 17.91
N LYS A 174 -91.70 -46.38 18.96
CA LYS A 174 -91.48 -44.97 19.29
C LYS A 174 -90.00 -44.69 19.51
N ASN A 175 -89.60 -43.43 19.39
CA ASN A 175 -88.24 -42.96 19.66
C ASN A 175 -87.15 -43.70 18.87
N LEU A 176 -87.45 -44.11 17.63
CA LEU A 176 -86.50 -44.79 16.77
C LEU A 176 -85.34 -43.84 16.41
N THR A 177 -84.12 -44.27 16.70
CA THR A 177 -82.87 -43.57 16.39
C THR A 177 -81.85 -44.54 15.81
N THR A 178 -80.85 -44.03 15.10
CA THR A 178 -79.75 -44.82 14.54
C THR A 178 -78.45 -44.01 14.53
N ASN A 179 -77.31 -44.68 14.69
CA ASN A 179 -75.99 -44.03 14.78
C ASN A 179 -75.37 -43.69 13.41
N ASP A 180 -75.64 -44.49 12.38
CA ASP A 180 -75.06 -44.35 11.03
C ASP A 180 -76.02 -44.86 9.94
N GLY A 181 -77.32 -44.67 10.17
CA GLY A 181 -78.40 -44.95 9.23
C GLY A 181 -79.23 -43.71 8.91
N LYS A 182 -79.97 -43.76 7.81
CA LYS A 182 -80.97 -42.76 7.47
C LYS A 182 -82.35 -43.26 7.89
N LEU A 183 -82.98 -42.51 8.80
CA LEU A 183 -84.38 -42.70 9.18
C LEU A 183 -85.29 -41.91 8.25
N VAL A 184 -86.27 -42.58 7.65
CA VAL A 184 -87.30 -42.00 6.79
C VAL A 184 -88.67 -42.37 7.33
N LYS A 185 -89.57 -41.39 7.47
CA LYS A 185 -90.96 -41.63 7.90
C LYS A 185 -91.90 -41.51 6.70
N ASP A 186 -92.68 -42.56 6.45
CA ASP A 186 -93.66 -42.62 5.37
C ASP A 186 -95.00 -43.15 5.88
N GLY A 187 -95.96 -42.25 6.11
CA GLY A 187 -97.27 -42.58 6.65
C GLY A 187 -97.18 -43.27 8.03
N LYS A 188 -97.50 -44.58 8.05
CA LYS A 188 -97.43 -45.45 9.24
C LYS A 188 -96.15 -46.28 9.35
N ASN A 189 -95.21 -46.09 8.43
CA ASN A 189 -93.96 -46.85 8.37
C ASN A 189 -92.76 -45.93 8.69
N GLU A 190 -91.85 -46.41 9.52
CA GLU A 190 -90.53 -45.81 9.72
C GLU A 190 -89.47 -46.74 9.12
N ILE A 191 -88.77 -46.28 8.09
CA ILE A 191 -87.75 -47.03 7.36
C ILE A 191 -86.36 -46.57 7.82
N VAL A 192 -85.52 -47.52 8.21
CA VAL A 192 -84.11 -47.29 8.48
C VAL A 192 -83.30 -47.94 7.37
N ALA A 193 -82.50 -47.14 6.67
CA ALA A 193 -81.56 -47.62 5.65
C ALA A 193 -80.13 -47.26 6.05
N ALA A 194 -79.22 -48.22 6.05
CA ALA A 194 -77.81 -48.03 6.42
C ALA A 194 -76.88 -48.62 5.37
N ILE A 195 -75.76 -47.94 5.11
CA ILE A 195 -74.71 -48.39 4.20
C ILE A 195 -73.51 -48.83 5.04
N LEU A 196 -73.10 -50.08 4.87
CA LEU A 196 -71.93 -50.68 5.51
C LEU A 196 -70.86 -51.00 4.44
N THR A 197 -69.59 -50.77 4.77
CA THR A 197 -68.43 -50.95 3.87
C THR A 197 -67.39 -51.88 4.51
N PRO A 198 -67.72 -53.17 4.70
CA PRO A 198 -66.93 -54.07 5.52
C PRO A 198 -65.53 -54.32 4.95
N GLY A 199 -64.49 -54.09 5.76
CA GLY A 199 -63.08 -54.24 5.36
C GLY A 199 -62.46 -53.02 4.67
N LEU A 200 -63.24 -51.97 4.38
CA LEU A 200 -62.75 -50.80 3.64
C LEU A 200 -61.87 -49.89 4.52
N LYS A 201 -62.16 -49.82 5.81
CA LYS A 201 -61.38 -49.05 6.80
C LYS A 201 -59.95 -49.60 6.90
N GLU A 202 -59.81 -50.92 6.93
CA GLU A 202 -58.56 -51.65 7.06
C GLU A 202 -57.65 -51.44 5.85
N ASN A 203 -58.22 -51.39 4.64
CA ASN A 203 -57.46 -51.18 3.41
C ASN A 203 -56.67 -49.84 3.40
N PHE A 204 -57.16 -48.82 4.10
CA PHE A 204 -56.55 -47.48 4.12
C PHE A 204 -55.91 -47.10 5.47
N GLN A 205 -55.80 -48.07 6.38
CA GLN A 205 -55.25 -47.83 7.71
C GLN A 205 -53.76 -47.48 7.64
N GLY A 206 -53.37 -46.39 8.32
CA GLY A 206 -52.00 -45.89 8.34
C GLY A 206 -51.64 -44.93 7.20
N ILE A 207 -52.51 -44.78 6.21
CA ILE A 207 -52.31 -43.91 5.03
C ILE A 207 -53.26 -42.72 5.08
N ILE A 208 -54.51 -42.97 5.46
CA ILE A 208 -55.52 -41.93 5.65
C ILE A 208 -55.64 -41.61 7.15
N GLU A 209 -55.83 -40.33 7.47
CA GLU A 209 -56.07 -39.85 8.85
C GLU A 209 -57.20 -40.65 9.53
N ALA A 210 -56.98 -41.07 10.78
CA ALA A 210 -57.88 -41.98 11.50
C ALA A 210 -59.33 -41.45 11.61
N ASP A 211 -59.52 -40.15 11.73
CA ASP A 211 -60.84 -39.50 11.81
C ASP A 211 -61.62 -39.56 10.47
N LYS A 212 -60.93 -39.72 9.34
CA LYS A 212 -61.54 -39.89 8.03
C LYS A 212 -61.96 -41.33 7.78
N LEU A 213 -61.19 -42.28 8.32
CA LEU A 213 -61.47 -43.71 8.24
C LEU A 213 -62.75 -44.11 8.99
N ASP A 214 -63.16 -43.33 10.00
CA ASP A 214 -64.39 -43.57 10.73
C ASP A 214 -65.67 -43.44 9.89
N ASN A 215 -65.61 -42.92 8.67
CA ASN A 215 -66.78 -42.92 7.77
C ASN A 215 -67.03 -44.29 7.13
N PHE A 216 -66.06 -45.20 7.16
CA PHE A 216 -66.21 -46.57 6.70
C PHE A 216 -66.66 -47.44 7.87
N LYS A 217 -67.95 -47.78 7.88
CA LYS A 217 -68.59 -48.51 8.98
C LYS A 217 -68.92 -49.93 8.57
N ASP A 218 -68.63 -50.85 9.47
CA ASP A 218 -68.95 -52.27 9.29
C ASP A 218 -70.20 -52.66 10.10
N LYS A 219 -70.68 -51.75 10.96
CA LYS A 219 -71.81 -51.96 11.85
C LYS A 219 -72.70 -50.73 11.99
N VAL A 220 -74.01 -50.95 12.04
CA VAL A 220 -75.02 -49.94 12.40
C VAL A 220 -75.83 -50.42 13.60
N GLU A 221 -76.22 -49.49 14.45
CA GLU A 221 -77.09 -49.73 15.60
C GLU A 221 -78.33 -48.83 15.48
N MET A 222 -79.46 -49.38 15.90
CA MET A 222 -80.71 -48.64 16.03
C MET A 222 -81.39 -48.98 17.34
N GLU A 223 -81.98 -47.98 17.96
CA GLU A 223 -82.59 -48.07 19.29
C GLU A 223 -83.99 -47.47 19.25
N MET A 224 -84.93 -48.11 19.92
CA MET A 224 -86.34 -47.73 19.89
C MET A 224 -87.11 -48.27 21.10
N ASP A 225 -88.23 -47.64 21.44
CA ASP A 225 -89.19 -48.17 22.42
C ASP A 225 -90.30 -48.92 21.68
N VAL A 226 -90.53 -50.17 22.06
CA VAL A 226 -91.53 -51.03 21.40
C VAL A 226 -92.69 -51.36 22.33
N LYS A 227 -93.90 -51.44 21.77
CA LYS A 227 -95.12 -51.87 22.48
C LYS A 227 -95.89 -52.88 21.65
N ASP A 228 -96.12 -54.07 22.22
CA ASP A 228 -96.76 -55.19 21.51
C ASP A 228 -96.10 -55.42 20.15
N TYR A 229 -94.78 -55.59 20.19
CA TYR A 229 -93.90 -55.51 19.03
C TYR A 229 -94.12 -56.66 18.04
N GLU A 230 -94.15 -56.32 16.76
CA GLU A 230 -94.08 -57.28 15.66
C GLU A 230 -92.68 -57.17 15.04
N PRO A 231 -91.83 -58.20 15.21
CA PRO A 231 -90.47 -58.19 14.68
C PRO A 231 -90.48 -58.07 13.16
N THR A 232 -89.67 -57.13 12.67
CA THR A 232 -89.56 -56.85 11.24
C THR A 232 -88.24 -57.36 10.69
N GLU A 233 -88.30 -57.87 9.48
CA GLU A 233 -87.19 -58.54 8.81
C GLU A 233 -86.15 -57.51 8.36
N VAL A 234 -84.88 -57.90 8.38
CA VAL A 234 -83.81 -57.12 7.74
C VAL A 234 -83.70 -57.54 6.28
N TYR A 235 -83.73 -56.56 5.37
CA TYR A 235 -83.41 -56.73 3.97
C TYR A 235 -82.03 -56.17 3.70
N ALA A 236 -81.05 -57.01 3.34
CA ALA A 236 -79.70 -56.57 3.01
C ALA A 236 -79.38 -56.83 1.54
N LEU A 237 -78.94 -55.78 0.83
CA LEU A 237 -78.36 -55.87 -0.50
C LEU A 237 -76.83 -55.76 -0.39
N ILE A 238 -76.11 -56.81 -0.77
CA ILE A 238 -74.65 -56.85 -0.73
C ILE A 238 -74.13 -56.91 -2.18
N THR A 239 -73.20 -56.03 -2.53
CA THR A 239 -72.64 -55.97 -3.89
C THR A 239 -71.21 -55.44 -3.89
N ASN A 240 -70.37 -55.92 -4.81
CA ASN A 240 -69.08 -55.31 -5.14
C ASN A 240 -69.08 -54.66 -6.53
N GLU A 241 -70.23 -54.57 -7.20
CA GLU A 241 -70.35 -54.14 -8.59
C GLU A 241 -69.72 -52.76 -8.83
N PHE A 242 -69.78 -51.86 -7.85
CA PHE A 242 -69.21 -50.51 -7.90
C PHE A 242 -67.70 -50.46 -8.07
N PHE A 243 -67.00 -51.51 -7.62
CA PHE A 243 -65.56 -51.54 -7.59
C PHE A 243 -64.97 -52.31 -8.76
N GLN A 244 -65.80 -52.85 -9.66
CA GLN A 244 -65.33 -53.62 -10.81
C GLN A 244 -64.92 -52.76 -12.00
N GLU A 245 -65.11 -51.45 -11.95
CA GLU A 245 -64.68 -50.52 -13.01
C GLU A 245 -63.18 -50.20 -12.85
N ASP A 246 -62.48 -49.97 -13.96
CA ASP A 246 -61.07 -49.52 -13.93
C ASP A 246 -60.99 -48.08 -13.41
N VAL A 247 -60.22 -47.88 -12.34
CA VAL A 247 -59.92 -46.54 -11.82
C VAL A 247 -58.74 -45.99 -12.62
N LYS A 248 -58.95 -44.98 -13.45
CA LYS A 248 -57.85 -44.29 -14.16
C LYS A 248 -57.26 -43.20 -13.28
N LEU A 249 -55.99 -43.33 -12.90
CA LEU A 249 -55.30 -42.41 -11.98
C LEU A 249 -54.03 -41.74 -12.56
N ASP A 250 -53.83 -41.77 -13.89
CA ASP A 250 -52.64 -41.23 -14.60
C ASP A 250 -52.18 -39.83 -14.14
N SER A 251 -53.11 -38.96 -13.72
CA SER A 251 -52.79 -37.62 -13.19
C SER A 251 -51.99 -37.61 -11.88
N LEU A 252 -51.95 -38.72 -11.13
CA LEU A 252 -51.19 -38.85 -9.89
C LEU A 252 -49.71 -39.15 -10.16
N ASP A 253 -49.41 -39.91 -11.21
CA ASP A 253 -48.04 -40.19 -11.64
C ASP A 253 -47.35 -38.93 -12.17
N GLU A 254 -48.05 -38.12 -12.96
CA GLU A 254 -47.55 -36.82 -13.42
C GLU A 254 -47.25 -35.88 -12.25
N LEU A 255 -48.12 -35.85 -11.23
CA LEU A 255 -47.92 -35.05 -10.03
C LEU A 255 -46.66 -35.48 -9.27
N LYS A 256 -46.45 -36.79 -9.10
CA LYS A 256 -45.25 -37.33 -8.44
C LYS A 256 -43.98 -36.96 -9.19
N ASN A 257 -43.96 -37.17 -10.51
CA ASN A 257 -42.81 -36.83 -11.33
C ASN A 257 -42.47 -35.34 -11.26
N GLY A 258 -43.49 -34.46 -11.29
CA GLY A 258 -43.31 -33.02 -11.14
C GLY A 258 -42.75 -32.62 -9.78
N ILE A 259 -43.13 -33.32 -8.69
CA ILE A 259 -42.59 -33.08 -7.35
C ILE A 259 -41.12 -33.54 -7.26
N ASN A 260 -40.77 -34.69 -7.83
CA ASN A 260 -39.39 -35.17 -7.87
C ASN A 260 -38.47 -34.21 -8.64
N GLU A 261 -38.92 -33.72 -9.80
CA GLU A 261 -38.17 -32.75 -10.59
C GLU A 261 -37.99 -31.41 -9.82
N LEU A 262 -39.02 -30.99 -9.09
CA LEU A 262 -38.95 -29.82 -8.21
C LEU A 262 -37.91 -30.02 -7.09
N GLU A 263 -37.85 -31.21 -6.48
CA GLU A 263 -36.87 -31.55 -5.45
C GLU A 263 -35.43 -31.51 -5.97
N GLU A 264 -35.17 -32.15 -7.11
CA GLU A 264 -33.84 -32.14 -7.74
C GLU A 264 -33.38 -30.72 -8.08
N ASN A 265 -34.28 -29.91 -8.66
CA ASN A 265 -33.95 -28.55 -9.06
C ASN A 265 -33.75 -27.63 -7.84
N ALA A 266 -34.50 -27.85 -6.75
CA ALA A 266 -34.26 -27.16 -5.50
C ALA A 266 -32.92 -27.56 -4.86
N ALA A 267 -32.51 -28.83 -4.94
CA ALA A 267 -31.20 -29.27 -4.49
C ALA A 267 -30.06 -28.59 -5.27
N LYS A 268 -30.19 -28.50 -6.59
CA LYS A 268 -29.22 -27.78 -7.46
C LYS A 268 -29.16 -26.29 -7.11
N LEU A 269 -30.32 -25.66 -6.82
CA LEU A 269 -30.38 -24.26 -6.43
C LEU A 269 -29.69 -24.01 -5.07
N VAL A 270 -29.89 -24.89 -4.09
CA VAL A 270 -29.19 -24.85 -2.80
C VAL A 270 -27.67 -25.02 -3.00
N ASP A 271 -27.22 -25.99 -3.79
CA ASP A 271 -25.80 -26.19 -4.09
C ASP A 271 -25.18 -24.97 -4.79
N GLY A 272 -25.86 -24.43 -5.80
CA GLY A 272 -25.44 -23.20 -6.49
C GLY A 272 -25.33 -22.00 -5.53
N SER A 273 -26.28 -21.86 -4.60
CA SER A 273 -26.23 -20.81 -3.58
C SER A 273 -25.05 -21.00 -2.61
N ASN A 274 -24.70 -22.23 -2.23
CA ASN A 274 -23.52 -22.50 -1.40
C ASN A 274 -22.22 -22.09 -2.11
N LYS A 275 -22.08 -22.44 -3.40
CA LYS A 275 -20.91 -22.04 -4.20
C LYS A 275 -20.78 -20.52 -4.32
N LEU A 276 -21.89 -19.81 -4.49
CA LEU A 276 -21.90 -18.35 -4.55
C LEU A 276 -21.54 -17.72 -3.19
N ASP A 277 -21.99 -18.31 -2.07
CA ASP A 277 -21.61 -17.88 -0.71
C ASP A 277 -20.09 -18.01 -0.49
N GLU A 278 -19.50 -19.14 -0.89
CA GLU A 278 -18.05 -19.36 -0.80
C GLU A 278 -17.26 -18.38 -1.67
N GLY A 279 -17.68 -18.17 -2.92
CA GLY A 279 -17.04 -17.22 -3.84
C GLY A 279 -17.08 -15.79 -3.30
N SER A 280 -18.23 -15.41 -2.74
CA SER A 280 -18.45 -14.09 -2.14
C SER A 280 -17.60 -13.86 -0.89
N LYS A 281 -17.44 -14.88 -0.03
CA LYS A 281 -16.52 -14.83 1.12
C LYS A 281 -15.07 -14.64 0.68
N LYS A 282 -14.61 -15.36 -0.34
CA LYS A 282 -13.25 -15.20 -0.89
C LYS A 282 -13.02 -13.79 -1.46
N LEU A 283 -14.01 -13.24 -2.17
CA LEU A 283 -13.94 -11.86 -2.67
C LEU A 283 -13.86 -10.87 -1.50
N ASN A 284 -14.69 -11.06 -0.47
CA ASN A 284 -14.69 -10.23 0.73
C ASN A 284 -13.34 -10.25 1.47
N ASP A 285 -12.73 -11.43 1.59
CA ASP A 285 -11.39 -11.58 2.17
C ASP A 285 -10.32 -10.87 1.32
N GLY A 286 -10.42 -10.98 -0.02
CA GLY A 286 -9.55 -10.26 -0.96
C GLY A 286 -9.65 -8.74 -0.84
N ILE A 287 -10.87 -8.22 -0.71
CA ILE A 287 -11.13 -6.80 -0.44
C ILE A 287 -10.54 -6.39 0.92
N GLY A 288 -10.63 -7.25 1.94
CA GLY A 288 -10.01 -7.03 3.25
C GLY A 288 -8.49 -6.86 3.14
N LYS A 289 -7.81 -7.78 2.44
CA LYS A 289 -6.36 -7.69 2.20
C LYS A 289 -5.96 -6.44 1.41
N LEU A 290 -6.76 -6.06 0.42
CA LEU A 290 -6.52 -4.83 -0.34
C LEU A 290 -6.62 -3.59 0.56
N ASN A 291 -7.62 -3.56 1.45
CA ASN A 291 -7.79 -2.47 2.41
C ASN A 291 -6.62 -2.38 3.41
N GLU A 292 -6.16 -3.52 3.93
CA GLU A 292 -4.97 -3.58 4.79
C GLU A 292 -3.71 -3.07 4.06
N GLY A 293 -3.49 -3.51 2.82
CA GLY A 293 -2.36 -3.07 1.99
C GLY A 293 -2.41 -1.57 1.67
N ALA A 294 -3.60 -1.02 1.37
CA ALA A 294 -3.80 0.41 1.19
C ALA A 294 -3.48 1.21 2.47
N GLY A 295 -3.87 0.69 3.64
CA GLY A 295 -3.53 1.27 4.94
C GLY A 295 -2.02 1.27 5.23
N GLN A 296 -1.32 0.18 4.91
CA GLN A 296 0.15 0.12 5.04
C GLN A 296 0.85 1.12 4.12
N LEU A 297 0.39 1.23 2.86
CA LEU A 297 0.92 2.19 1.90
C LEU A 297 0.70 3.64 2.36
N SER A 298 -0.47 3.94 2.96
CA SER A 298 -0.78 5.25 3.55
C SER A 298 0.20 5.58 4.68
N GLN A 299 0.47 4.63 5.59
CA GLN A 299 1.44 4.84 6.67
C GLN A 299 2.87 5.08 6.14
N GLY A 300 3.28 4.33 5.12
CA GLY A 300 4.58 4.50 4.46
C GLY A 300 4.72 5.88 3.81
N SER A 301 3.71 6.28 3.03
CA SER A 301 3.66 7.58 2.38
C SER A 301 3.73 8.75 3.39
N ASN A 302 2.98 8.69 4.49
CA ASN A 302 3.04 9.69 5.57
C ASN A 302 4.44 9.84 6.20
N LYS A 303 5.18 8.73 6.35
CA LYS A 303 6.57 8.75 6.84
C LYS A 303 7.51 9.44 5.85
N ILE A 304 7.33 9.23 4.55
CA ILE A 304 8.11 9.89 3.51
C ILE A 304 7.81 11.40 3.50
N VAL A 305 6.53 11.80 3.54
CA VAL A 305 6.12 13.22 3.65
C VAL A 305 6.82 13.90 4.84
N SER A 306 6.76 13.28 6.01
CA SER A 306 7.39 13.81 7.23
C SER A 306 8.91 13.97 7.08
N SER A 307 9.56 13.02 6.39
CA SER A 307 11.01 13.07 6.14
C SER A 307 11.39 14.19 5.16
N PHE A 308 10.55 14.45 4.14
CA PHE A 308 10.73 15.57 3.22
C PHE A 308 10.49 16.94 3.87
N ASP A 309 9.54 17.04 4.80
CA ASP A 309 9.33 18.27 5.58
C ASP A 309 10.54 18.56 6.50
N GLN A 310 11.13 17.52 7.11
CA GLN A 310 12.38 17.63 7.87
C GLN A 310 13.55 18.06 6.98
N LEU A 311 13.68 17.46 5.78
CA LEU A 311 14.69 17.83 4.80
C LEU A 311 14.53 19.30 4.38
N SER A 312 13.33 19.72 4.01
CA SER A 312 13.05 21.11 3.63
C SER A 312 13.41 22.09 4.75
N SER A 313 13.09 21.74 6.00
CA SER A 313 13.45 22.53 7.19
C SER A 313 14.97 22.64 7.37
N ALA A 314 15.71 21.54 7.24
CA ALA A 314 17.17 21.54 7.36
C ALA A 314 17.86 22.43 6.30
N PHE A 315 17.32 22.48 5.09
CA PHE A 315 17.84 23.27 3.98
C PHE A 315 17.29 24.72 3.93
N SER A 316 16.29 25.06 4.74
CA SER A 316 15.61 26.37 4.70
C SER A 316 16.52 27.57 5.04
N SER A 317 17.51 27.39 5.90
CA SER A 317 18.47 28.44 6.29
C SER A 317 19.68 28.54 5.34
N LEU A 318 19.82 27.57 4.43
CA LEU A 318 20.98 27.45 3.55
C LEU A 318 21.15 28.64 2.58
N PRO A 319 20.10 29.18 1.93
CA PRO A 319 20.26 30.30 1.01
C PRO A 319 20.94 31.52 1.65
N GLY A 320 20.49 31.89 2.86
CA GLY A 320 21.05 33.03 3.60
C GLY A 320 22.53 32.82 3.95
N LYS A 321 22.89 31.63 4.45
CA LYS A 321 24.27 31.30 4.79
C LYS A 321 25.19 31.27 3.56
N ILE A 322 24.74 30.70 2.45
CA ILE A 322 25.51 30.67 1.19
C ILE A 322 25.69 32.08 0.62
N GLN A 323 24.68 32.94 0.74
CA GLN A 323 24.80 34.35 0.35
C GLN A 323 25.86 35.09 1.19
N THR A 324 25.94 34.82 2.49
CA THR A 324 26.99 35.35 3.36
C THR A 324 28.38 34.87 2.93
N VAL A 325 28.54 33.56 2.67
CA VAL A 325 29.81 32.99 2.18
C VAL A 325 30.22 33.61 0.85
N ASN A 326 29.32 33.70 -0.12
CA ASN A 326 29.59 34.33 -1.42
C ASN A 326 29.99 35.79 -1.28
N SER A 327 29.35 36.53 -0.37
CA SER A 327 29.70 37.94 -0.09
C SER A 327 31.09 38.05 0.51
N ALA A 328 31.44 37.22 1.49
CA ALA A 328 32.76 37.18 2.11
C ALA A 328 33.86 36.80 1.10
N VAL A 329 33.58 35.83 0.22
CA VAL A 329 34.51 35.38 -0.83
C VAL A 329 34.73 36.45 -1.88
N ASN A 330 33.68 37.17 -2.30
CA ASN A 330 33.82 38.30 -3.22
C ASN A 330 34.65 39.43 -2.60
N GLN A 331 34.43 39.74 -1.32
CA GLN A 331 35.26 40.70 -0.59
C GLN A 331 36.72 40.26 -0.50
N LEU A 332 36.97 38.97 -0.21
CA LEU A 332 38.31 38.38 -0.18
C LEU A 332 39.00 38.42 -1.55
N ASN A 333 38.30 38.07 -2.63
CA ASN A 333 38.86 38.13 -3.99
C ASN A 333 39.26 39.55 -4.38
N ASN A 334 38.41 40.53 -4.06
CA ASN A 334 38.71 41.94 -4.28
C ASN A 334 39.92 42.40 -3.43
N GLY A 335 39.94 42.03 -2.15
CA GLY A 335 41.04 42.33 -1.24
C GLY A 335 42.37 41.71 -1.67
N SER A 336 42.36 40.43 -2.03
CA SER A 336 43.51 39.68 -2.53
C SER A 336 44.04 40.24 -3.85
N SER A 337 43.16 40.64 -4.78
CA SER A 337 43.57 41.29 -6.03
C SER A 337 44.25 42.65 -5.78
N LYS A 338 43.68 43.46 -4.87
CA LYS A 338 44.31 44.73 -4.45
C LYS A 338 45.67 44.48 -3.79
N LEU A 339 45.76 43.49 -2.92
CA LEU A 339 47.01 43.10 -2.26
C LEU A 339 48.07 42.65 -3.28
N TYR A 340 47.73 41.74 -4.19
CA TYR A 340 48.64 41.25 -5.22
C TYR A 340 49.19 42.40 -6.08
N ASN A 341 48.32 43.31 -6.51
CA ASN A 341 48.74 44.51 -7.26
C ASN A 341 49.67 45.41 -6.43
N GLY A 342 49.35 45.62 -5.15
CA GLY A 342 50.18 46.38 -4.23
C GLY A 342 51.56 45.74 -4.02
N VAL A 343 51.62 44.40 -3.88
CA VAL A 343 52.88 43.65 -3.75
C VAL A 343 53.72 43.74 -5.03
N ASN A 344 53.09 43.73 -6.21
CA ASN A 344 53.79 43.95 -7.47
C ASN A 344 54.38 45.37 -7.58
N GLN A 345 53.63 46.40 -7.19
CA GLN A 345 54.15 47.77 -7.16
C GLN A 345 55.33 47.91 -6.17
N TYR A 346 55.19 47.30 -4.99
CA TYR A 346 56.22 47.24 -3.97
C TYR A 346 57.51 46.55 -4.47
N THR A 347 57.41 45.35 -5.04
CA THR A 347 58.56 44.61 -5.59
C THR A 347 59.26 45.36 -6.72
N MET A 348 58.50 46.06 -7.58
CA MET A 348 59.08 46.94 -8.60
C MET A 348 59.91 48.08 -7.99
N ALA A 349 59.43 48.69 -6.90
CA ALA A 349 60.16 49.75 -6.20
C ALA A 349 61.45 49.21 -5.54
N VAL A 350 61.40 48.03 -4.94
CA VAL A 350 62.60 47.35 -4.39
C VAL A 350 63.63 47.08 -5.50
N GLY A 351 63.19 46.60 -6.67
CA GLY A 351 64.05 46.42 -7.84
C GLY A 351 64.72 47.73 -8.32
N GLN A 352 64.00 48.85 -8.29
CA GLN A 352 64.58 50.16 -8.61
C GLN A 352 65.63 50.61 -7.59
N ILE A 353 65.40 50.35 -6.30
CA ILE A 353 66.37 50.63 -5.23
C ILE A 353 67.63 49.77 -5.42
N ASN A 354 67.47 48.47 -5.70
CA ASN A 354 68.58 47.55 -6.01
C ASN A 354 69.47 48.08 -7.15
N ASN A 355 68.87 48.56 -8.25
CA ASN A 355 69.61 49.13 -9.37
C ASN A 355 70.42 50.39 -9.01
N ASN A 356 69.88 51.24 -8.12
CA ASN A 356 70.58 52.44 -7.66
C ASN A 356 71.64 52.14 -6.60
N MET A 357 71.49 51.03 -5.86
CA MET A 357 72.42 50.60 -4.82
C MET A 357 73.80 50.26 -5.37
N ALA A 358 73.86 49.63 -6.56
CA ALA A 358 75.13 49.34 -7.24
C ALA A 358 75.96 50.63 -7.48
N LYS A 359 75.31 51.69 -7.97
CA LYS A 359 75.95 52.99 -8.20
C LYS A 359 76.41 53.66 -6.89
N LEU A 360 75.64 53.50 -5.81
CA LEU A 360 76.01 54.01 -4.50
C LEU A 360 77.24 53.27 -3.94
N GLN A 361 77.33 51.96 -4.17
CA GLN A 361 78.48 51.14 -3.79
C GLN A 361 79.74 51.49 -4.59
N GLU A 362 79.62 51.69 -5.90
CA GLU A 362 80.71 52.21 -6.74
C GLU A 362 81.18 53.59 -6.27
N GLY A 363 80.25 54.47 -5.93
CA GLY A 363 80.53 55.81 -5.42
C GLY A 363 81.23 55.80 -4.06
N SER A 364 80.83 54.93 -3.13
CA SER A 364 81.46 54.82 -1.81
C SER A 364 82.89 54.26 -1.90
N VAL A 365 83.13 53.29 -2.78
CA VAL A 365 84.48 52.78 -3.09
C VAL A 365 85.34 53.88 -3.70
N SER A 366 84.81 54.62 -4.67
CA SER A 366 85.51 55.73 -5.32
C SER A 366 85.86 56.84 -4.33
N LEU A 367 84.95 57.16 -3.41
CA LEU A 367 85.16 58.11 -2.32
C LEU A 367 86.26 57.66 -1.36
N ASN A 368 86.27 56.38 -0.96
CA ASN A 368 87.30 55.83 -0.08
C ASN A 368 88.70 55.81 -0.75
N ASN A 369 88.75 55.50 -2.06
CA ASN A 369 89.96 55.59 -2.85
C ASN A 369 90.48 57.03 -2.94
N GLY A 370 89.60 58.01 -3.23
CA GLY A 370 89.96 59.43 -3.28
C GLY A 370 90.46 59.98 -1.94
N ALA A 371 89.88 59.55 -0.82
CA ALA A 371 90.40 59.89 0.51
C ALA A 371 91.80 59.30 0.77
N SER A 372 92.07 58.08 0.28
CA SER A 372 93.39 57.44 0.37
C SER A 372 94.43 58.10 -0.53
N GLU A 373 94.03 58.57 -1.72
CA GLU A 373 94.87 59.37 -2.61
C GLU A 373 95.22 60.73 -2.00
N LEU A 374 94.23 61.42 -1.41
CA LEU A 374 94.44 62.67 -0.68
C LEU A 374 95.45 62.49 0.46
N ASP A 375 95.29 61.43 1.25
CA ASP A 375 96.19 61.08 2.34
C ASP A 375 97.64 60.87 1.84
N SER A 376 97.79 60.25 0.67
CA SER A 376 99.07 60.04 -0.01
C SER A 376 99.68 61.33 -0.54
N SER A 377 98.88 62.22 -1.13
CA SER A 377 99.30 63.56 -1.59
C SER A 377 99.76 64.44 -0.43
N LEU A 378 99.14 64.32 0.74
CA LEU A 378 99.58 65.03 1.95
C LEU A 378 100.92 64.51 2.49
N LEU A 379 101.21 63.21 2.36
CA LEU A 379 102.53 62.67 2.67
C LEU A 379 103.60 63.23 1.72
N LYS A 380 103.29 63.39 0.42
CA LYS A 380 104.18 64.04 -0.55
C LYS A 380 104.39 65.52 -0.20
N LEU A 381 103.32 66.25 0.12
CA LEU A 381 103.41 67.66 0.52
C LEU A 381 104.28 67.82 1.78
N ASN A 382 104.10 66.97 2.79
CA ASN A 382 104.90 67.00 4.01
C ASN A 382 106.40 66.79 3.72
N LYS A 383 106.75 65.89 2.81
CA LYS A 383 108.13 65.70 2.33
C LYS A 383 108.66 66.96 1.64
N GLY A 384 107.87 67.59 0.76
CA GLY A 384 108.22 68.84 0.09
C GLY A 384 108.45 70.00 1.06
N THR A 385 107.54 70.20 2.02
CA THR A 385 107.67 71.21 3.08
C THR A 385 108.92 70.98 3.94
N THR A 386 109.24 69.72 4.24
CA THR A 386 110.47 69.36 4.98
C THR A 386 111.72 69.62 4.15
N SER A 387 111.72 69.29 2.86
CA SER A 387 112.82 69.60 1.93
C SER A 387 113.07 71.11 1.83
N LEU A 388 112.01 71.91 1.71
CA LEU A 388 112.10 73.36 1.68
C LEU A 388 112.65 73.93 2.99
N ARG A 389 112.18 73.43 4.14
CA ARG A 389 112.72 73.81 5.46
C ARG A 389 114.22 73.56 5.55
N ASN A 390 114.66 72.37 5.12
CA ASN A 390 116.07 72.00 5.13
C ASN A 390 116.89 72.89 4.20
N SER A 391 116.37 73.19 3.00
CA SER A 391 117.01 74.11 2.04
C SER A 391 117.12 75.53 2.59
N LEU A 392 116.10 76.01 3.33
CA LEU A 392 116.11 77.32 3.99
C LEU A 392 117.11 77.43 5.15
N LEU A 393 117.40 76.32 5.85
CA LEU A 393 118.44 76.28 6.87
C LEU A 393 119.85 76.33 6.26
N GLN A 394 120.01 75.80 5.03
CA GLN A 394 121.29 75.73 4.33
C GLN A 394 121.61 76.98 3.50
N ALA A 395 120.60 77.79 3.13
CA ALA A 395 120.74 78.96 2.24
C ALA A 395 121.45 80.20 2.85
N THR A 396 122.46 80.02 3.71
CA THR A 396 123.12 81.12 4.44
C THR A 396 124.10 81.95 3.60
N ASN A 397 124.57 81.46 2.43
CA ASN A 397 125.67 82.07 1.67
C ASN A 397 125.39 82.36 0.16
N GLY A 398 124.14 82.35 -0.30
CA GLY A 398 123.79 82.77 -1.68
C GLY A 398 124.09 81.78 -2.83
N GLU A 399 124.90 80.74 -2.62
CA GLU A 399 125.22 79.74 -3.66
C GLU A 399 124.17 78.61 -3.82
N ASP A 400 123.23 78.45 -2.88
CA ASP A 400 122.21 77.37 -2.87
C ASP A 400 120.82 77.80 -3.38
N ILE A 401 120.72 78.92 -4.11
CA ILE A 401 119.44 79.47 -4.62
C ILE A 401 118.73 78.50 -5.57
N GLY A 402 119.47 77.69 -6.34
CA GLY A 402 118.88 76.66 -7.22
C GLY A 402 118.09 75.60 -6.45
N LYS A 403 118.66 75.02 -5.39
CA LYS A 403 117.99 74.01 -4.54
C LYS A 403 116.78 74.58 -3.81
N LEU A 404 116.86 75.83 -3.39
CA LEU A 404 115.73 76.55 -2.80
C LEU A 404 114.60 76.73 -3.82
N THR A 405 114.93 77.11 -5.05
CA THR A 405 113.97 77.25 -6.16
C THR A 405 113.32 75.91 -6.52
N ASP A 406 114.10 74.83 -6.62
CA ASP A 406 113.58 73.48 -6.88
C ASP A 406 112.64 73.01 -5.77
N SER A 407 113.01 73.23 -4.50
CA SER A 407 112.16 72.88 -3.35
C SER A 407 110.86 73.72 -3.31
N MET A 408 110.89 74.98 -3.74
CA MET A 408 109.68 75.81 -3.87
C MET A 408 108.78 75.33 -5.02
N ASN A 409 109.36 74.94 -6.17
CA ASN A 409 108.61 74.38 -7.29
C ASN A 409 107.97 73.03 -6.92
N GLN A 410 108.70 72.15 -6.24
CA GLN A 410 108.16 70.88 -5.72
C GLN A 410 107.01 71.12 -4.75
N LEU A 411 107.13 72.11 -3.86
CA LEU A 411 106.08 72.47 -2.93
C LEU A 411 104.85 73.05 -3.63
N SER A 412 105.05 73.93 -4.61
CA SER A 412 103.98 74.51 -5.44
C SER A 412 103.20 73.43 -6.19
N ASN A 413 103.91 72.51 -6.85
CA ASN A 413 103.30 71.38 -7.55
C ASN A 413 102.52 70.49 -6.58
N GLY A 414 103.08 70.20 -5.39
CA GLY A 414 102.40 69.42 -4.35
C GLY A 414 101.12 70.08 -3.84
N LEU A 415 101.07 71.41 -3.75
CA LEU A 415 99.86 72.15 -3.38
C LEU A 415 98.81 72.18 -4.49
N GLU A 416 99.23 72.27 -5.75
CA GLU A 416 98.32 72.21 -6.90
C GLU A 416 97.69 70.81 -7.04
N GLU A 417 98.48 69.74 -6.93
CA GLU A 417 98.00 68.35 -6.90
C GLU A 417 97.03 68.12 -5.74
N LEU A 418 97.36 68.63 -4.54
CA LEU A 418 96.50 68.56 -3.38
C LEU A 418 95.16 69.28 -3.58
N SER A 419 95.18 70.49 -4.16
CA SER A 419 93.97 71.26 -4.46
C SER A 419 93.08 70.54 -5.48
N LYS A 420 93.68 69.95 -6.52
CA LYS A 420 92.97 69.15 -7.53
C LYS A 420 92.31 67.92 -6.89
N GLY A 421 93.05 67.19 -6.05
CA GLY A 421 92.54 66.03 -5.32
C GLY A 421 91.35 66.36 -4.41
N ILE A 422 91.39 67.49 -3.72
CA ILE A 422 90.29 67.94 -2.85
C ILE A 422 89.06 68.38 -3.66
N SER A 423 89.25 69.03 -4.81
CA SER A 423 88.12 69.40 -5.66
C SER A 423 87.41 68.14 -6.18
N LEU A 424 88.17 67.18 -6.71
CA LEU A 424 87.62 65.90 -7.19
C LEU A 424 86.88 65.15 -6.07
N LEU A 425 87.45 65.10 -4.87
CA LEU A 425 86.83 64.46 -3.73
C LEU A 425 85.53 65.15 -3.31
N SER A 426 85.49 66.48 -3.37
CA SER A 426 84.30 67.29 -3.06
C SER A 426 83.18 67.04 -4.07
N ASP A 427 83.52 66.96 -5.36
CA ASP A 427 82.55 66.68 -6.42
C ASP A 427 81.97 65.26 -6.27
N ASN A 428 82.82 64.28 -5.95
CA ASN A 428 82.38 62.90 -5.70
C ASN A 428 81.46 62.78 -4.46
N ILE A 429 81.75 63.52 -3.38
CA ILE A 429 80.86 63.60 -2.21
C ILE A 429 79.51 64.21 -2.59
N GLY A 430 79.50 65.26 -3.40
CA GLY A 430 78.27 65.89 -3.88
C GLY A 430 77.40 64.94 -4.71
N GLN A 431 78.02 64.18 -5.61
CA GLN A 431 77.33 63.16 -6.41
C GLN A 431 76.77 62.03 -5.53
N LEU A 432 77.57 61.54 -4.58
CA LEU A 432 77.15 60.49 -3.65
C LEU A 432 75.99 60.95 -2.76
N SER A 433 76.05 62.19 -2.27
CA SER A 433 74.99 62.80 -1.45
C SER A 433 73.69 62.93 -2.24
N GLY A 434 73.77 63.39 -3.50
CA GLY A 434 72.60 63.46 -4.37
C GLY A 434 71.98 62.08 -4.68
N GLY A 435 72.81 61.05 -4.82
CA GLY A 435 72.34 59.66 -4.97
C GLY A 435 71.66 59.14 -3.71
N LEU A 436 72.25 59.40 -2.54
CA LEU A 436 71.71 58.96 -1.25
C LEU A 436 70.38 59.64 -0.90
N SER A 437 70.22 60.93 -1.17
CA SER A 437 68.95 61.64 -0.96
C SER A 437 67.81 61.05 -1.80
N LYS A 438 68.08 60.62 -3.05
CA LYS A 438 67.08 59.92 -3.88
C LYS A 438 66.68 58.57 -3.32
N ILE A 439 67.64 57.83 -2.74
CA ILE A 439 67.38 56.55 -2.07
C ILE A 439 66.57 56.76 -0.78
N GLU A 440 66.85 57.84 -0.02
CA GLU A 440 66.09 58.21 1.17
C GLU A 440 64.62 58.52 0.85
N GLU A 441 64.37 59.33 -0.18
CA GLU A 441 63.01 59.65 -0.65
C GLU A 441 62.28 58.37 -1.10
N SER A 442 62.95 57.54 -1.91
CA SER A 442 62.40 56.25 -2.36
C SER A 442 62.07 55.32 -1.19
N SER A 443 62.91 55.28 -0.15
CA SER A 443 62.68 54.48 1.07
C SER A 443 61.49 54.98 1.90
N LYS A 444 61.26 56.30 1.96
CA LYS A 444 60.06 56.87 2.61
C LYS A 444 58.79 56.49 1.87
N THR A 445 58.78 56.63 0.54
CA THR A 445 57.66 56.18 -0.29
C THR A 445 57.41 54.67 -0.15
N LEU A 446 58.48 53.87 -0.07
CA LEU A 446 58.39 52.43 0.16
C LEU A 446 57.71 52.11 1.50
N ASN A 447 58.14 52.75 2.59
CA ASN A 447 57.52 52.57 3.92
C ASN A 447 56.04 52.95 3.93
N GLN A 448 55.67 54.04 3.25
CA GLN A 448 54.27 54.42 3.10
C GLN A 448 53.47 53.36 2.34
N GLY A 449 54.03 52.84 1.23
CA GLY A 449 53.43 51.74 0.47
C GLY A 449 53.22 50.49 1.31
N ILE A 450 54.23 50.07 2.07
CA ILE A 450 54.15 48.90 2.96
C ILE A 450 53.10 49.11 4.07
N ASN A 451 53.04 50.31 4.67
CA ASN A 451 52.03 50.61 5.68
C ASN A 451 50.60 50.54 5.11
N ASN A 452 50.40 51.05 3.89
CA ASN A 452 49.11 50.96 3.20
C ASN A 452 48.74 49.49 2.87
N LEU A 453 49.71 48.67 2.47
CA LEU A 453 49.53 47.24 2.28
C LEU A 453 49.17 46.54 3.60
N ASN A 454 49.86 46.88 4.69
CA ASN A 454 49.64 46.29 6.00
C ASN A 454 48.24 46.62 6.53
N GLN A 455 47.79 47.87 6.39
CA GLN A 455 46.40 48.25 6.69
C GLN A 455 45.39 47.49 5.83
N SER A 456 45.66 47.35 4.53
CA SER A 456 44.78 46.60 3.61
C SER A 456 44.69 45.12 4.00
N ALA A 457 45.80 44.50 4.42
CA ALA A 457 45.85 43.12 4.87
C ALA A 457 45.18 42.90 6.23
N GLN A 458 45.21 43.89 7.13
CA GLN A 458 44.49 43.82 8.41
C GLN A 458 42.97 43.92 8.24
N ASN A 459 42.49 44.65 7.23
CA ASN A 459 41.07 44.80 6.93
C ASN A 459 40.46 43.59 6.20
N VAL A 460 41.24 42.53 5.94
CA VAL A 460 40.71 41.27 5.39
C VAL A 460 39.92 40.55 6.49
N PRO A 461 38.59 40.33 6.31
CA PRO A 461 37.75 39.69 7.30
C PRO A 461 38.18 38.23 7.55
N SER A 462 38.05 37.77 8.79
CA SER A 462 38.20 36.34 9.10
C SER A 462 37.07 35.56 8.45
N ILE A 463 37.41 34.38 7.94
CA ILE A 463 36.45 33.39 7.41
C ILE A 463 36.30 32.19 8.32
N ASP A 464 36.81 32.26 9.55
CA ASP A 464 36.71 31.14 10.51
C ASP A 464 35.26 30.79 10.80
N SER A 465 34.40 31.81 10.95
CA SER A 465 32.95 31.61 11.12
C SER A 465 32.30 30.95 9.90
N SER A 466 32.67 31.37 8.69
CA SER A 466 32.18 30.75 7.45
C SER A 466 32.63 29.28 7.31
N ILE A 467 33.88 28.97 7.70
CA ILE A 467 34.39 27.59 7.74
C ILE A 467 33.61 26.75 8.77
N GLN A 468 33.33 27.31 9.95
CA GLN A 468 32.53 26.65 10.97
C GLN A 468 31.08 26.40 10.50
N ASP A 469 30.46 27.37 9.83
CA ASP A 469 29.12 27.22 9.27
C ASP A 469 29.05 26.11 8.22
N ILE A 470 30.01 26.06 7.29
CA ILE A 470 30.07 25.00 6.27
C ILE A 470 30.30 23.63 6.91
N ASN A 471 31.16 23.53 7.93
CA ASN A 471 31.38 22.29 8.69
C ASN A 471 30.12 21.84 9.44
N ALA A 472 29.39 22.77 10.05
CA ALA A 472 28.11 22.48 10.70
C ALA A 472 27.10 21.96 9.66
N GLN A 473 27.07 22.56 8.47
CA GLN A 473 26.22 22.11 7.36
C GLN A 473 26.56 20.68 6.91
N ALA A 474 27.85 20.38 6.71
CA ALA A 474 28.32 19.05 6.35
C ALA A 474 27.93 18.01 7.44
N SER A 475 28.00 18.41 8.72
CA SER A 475 27.57 17.58 9.86
C SER A 475 26.05 17.36 9.89
N SER A 476 25.24 18.36 9.55
CA SER A 476 23.79 18.19 9.41
C SER A 476 23.44 17.25 8.26
N ILE A 477 24.15 17.33 7.12
CA ILE A 477 23.99 16.39 6.02
C ILE A 477 24.35 14.96 6.45
N ASP A 478 25.39 14.79 7.27
CA ASP A 478 25.71 13.47 7.86
C ASP A 478 24.57 12.90 8.70
N GLN A 479 23.92 13.73 9.52
CA GLN A 479 22.76 13.28 10.31
C GLN A 479 21.57 12.89 9.42
N VAL A 480 21.35 13.61 8.32
CA VAL A 480 20.32 13.25 7.33
C VAL A 480 20.67 11.93 6.64
N ILE A 481 21.92 11.77 6.19
CA ILE A 481 22.39 10.52 5.59
C ILE A 481 22.20 9.35 6.55
N ALA A 482 22.60 9.49 7.81
CA ALA A 482 22.45 8.43 8.82
C ALA A 482 20.98 8.06 9.06
N ASN A 483 20.09 9.05 9.13
CA ASN A 483 18.65 8.81 9.25
C ASN A 483 18.06 8.12 8.01
N LEU A 484 18.46 8.54 6.80
CA LEU A 484 18.01 7.91 5.57
C LEU A 484 18.53 6.47 5.47
N GLN A 485 19.80 6.23 5.80
CA GLN A 485 20.39 4.89 5.84
C GLN A 485 19.65 3.96 6.82
N ALA A 486 19.34 4.44 8.02
CA ALA A 486 18.60 3.66 9.01
C ALA A 486 17.18 3.30 8.57
N LYS A 487 16.61 4.04 7.61
CA LYS A 487 15.26 3.84 7.07
C LYS A 487 15.25 3.17 5.68
N ASN A 488 16.41 2.87 5.10
CA ASN A 488 16.56 2.36 3.73
C ASN A 488 16.63 0.82 3.68
N GLU A 489 15.73 0.13 4.38
CA GLU A 489 15.74 -1.35 4.46
C GLU A 489 15.50 -2.04 3.11
N ASP A 490 14.75 -1.40 2.20
CA ASP A 490 14.40 -1.91 0.87
C ASP A 490 15.33 -1.40 -0.25
N GLY A 491 16.30 -0.54 0.09
CA GLY A 491 17.25 0.04 -0.85
C GLY A 491 16.72 1.20 -1.71
N SER A 492 15.45 1.61 -1.54
CA SER A 492 14.78 2.62 -2.36
C SER A 492 15.41 4.03 -2.33
N LEU A 493 16.14 4.38 -1.27
CA LEU A 493 16.75 5.71 -1.04
C LEU A 493 18.26 5.77 -1.36
N SER A 494 18.80 4.73 -2.00
CA SER A 494 20.26 4.60 -2.19
C SER A 494 20.84 5.70 -3.09
N GLY A 495 20.08 6.15 -4.10
CA GLY A 495 20.51 7.23 -4.99
C GLY A 495 20.58 8.59 -4.30
N GLU A 496 19.58 8.90 -3.47
CA GLU A 496 19.50 10.13 -2.68
C GLU A 496 20.64 10.19 -1.65
N ILE A 497 20.92 9.07 -0.98
CA ILE A 497 22.05 8.96 -0.04
C ILE A 497 23.37 9.26 -0.74
N GLU A 498 23.59 8.71 -1.95
CA GLU A 498 24.85 8.91 -2.67
C GLU A 498 25.01 10.34 -3.18
N ASN A 499 23.92 10.97 -3.64
CA ASN A 499 23.91 12.40 -3.98
C ASN A 499 24.25 13.28 -2.76
N LEU A 500 23.68 12.99 -1.59
CA LEU A 500 24.00 13.74 -0.36
C LEU A 500 25.46 13.56 0.07
N LYS A 501 26.04 12.36 -0.09
CA LYS A 501 27.49 12.14 0.14
C LYS A 501 28.34 12.97 -0.82
N ALA A 502 27.97 13.05 -2.10
CA ALA A 502 28.69 13.87 -3.07
C ALA A 502 28.64 15.36 -2.71
N VAL A 503 27.47 15.87 -2.28
CA VAL A 503 27.32 17.25 -1.76
C VAL A 503 28.22 17.47 -0.55
N LYS A 504 28.21 16.57 0.44
CA LYS A 504 29.08 16.64 1.62
C LYS A 504 30.56 16.66 1.23
N GLN A 505 30.96 15.82 0.28
CA GLN A 505 32.34 15.79 -0.20
C GLN A 505 32.74 17.11 -0.87
N GLY A 506 31.82 17.73 -1.62
CA GLY A 506 31.96 19.09 -2.13
C GLY A 506 32.24 20.11 -1.02
N LEU A 507 31.40 20.13 0.02
CA LEU A 507 31.56 21.03 1.18
C LEU A 507 32.91 20.82 1.91
N ASN A 508 33.34 19.57 2.08
CA ASN A 508 34.63 19.27 2.71
C ASN A 508 35.81 19.79 1.89
N ASN A 509 35.76 19.66 0.56
CA ASN A 509 36.78 20.20 -0.33
C ASN A 509 36.83 21.74 -0.28
N ASP A 510 35.67 22.37 -0.14
CA ASP A 510 35.52 23.82 -0.01
C ASP A 510 36.10 24.32 1.32
N VAL A 511 35.85 23.61 2.43
CA VAL A 511 36.49 23.87 3.73
C VAL A 511 38.01 23.75 3.65
N ALA A 512 38.53 22.70 3.01
CA ALA A 512 39.97 22.53 2.83
C ALA A 512 40.58 23.71 2.06
N SER A 513 39.92 24.16 1.00
CA SER A 513 40.37 25.29 0.18
C SER A 513 40.33 26.62 0.95
N LEU A 514 39.24 26.88 1.69
CA LEU A 514 39.11 28.08 2.52
C LEU A 514 40.11 28.09 3.67
N SER A 515 40.37 26.94 4.28
CA SER A 515 41.36 26.80 5.36
C SER A 515 42.77 27.10 4.85
N ALA A 516 43.13 26.58 3.67
CA ALA A 516 44.41 26.90 3.02
C ALA A 516 44.54 28.40 2.71
N ASN A 517 43.47 29.05 2.23
CA ASN A 517 43.44 30.49 2.01
C ASN A 517 43.59 31.29 3.31
N ASN A 518 42.96 30.84 4.40
CA ASN A 518 43.08 31.48 5.71
C ASN A 518 44.52 31.38 6.25
N GLN A 519 45.17 30.22 6.09
CA GLN A 519 46.58 30.05 6.43
C GLN A 519 47.48 30.93 5.56
N ALA A 520 47.21 31.03 4.25
CA ALA A 520 47.94 31.92 3.36
C ALA A 520 47.78 33.40 3.77
N ASN A 521 46.57 33.83 4.16
CA ASN A 521 46.33 35.17 4.71
C ASN A 521 47.15 35.43 5.99
N ALA A 522 47.23 34.45 6.89
CA ALA A 522 48.05 34.57 8.10
C ALA A 522 49.55 34.67 7.78
N ALA A 523 50.03 33.86 6.83
CA ALA A 523 51.41 33.92 6.35
C ALA A 523 51.74 35.27 5.70
N ILE A 524 50.83 35.80 4.88
CA ILE A 524 50.94 37.13 4.27
C ILE A 524 51.02 38.23 5.33
N LYS A 525 50.16 38.19 6.36
CA LYS A 525 50.19 39.15 7.48
C LYS A 525 51.55 39.11 8.20
N SER A 526 52.08 37.90 8.43
CA SER A 526 53.41 37.72 9.02
C SER A 526 54.52 38.26 8.12
N GLY A 527 54.51 37.92 6.82
CA GLY A 527 55.49 38.38 5.84
C GLY A 527 55.48 39.89 5.65
N LEU A 528 54.31 40.53 5.63
CA LEU A 528 54.19 42.00 5.61
C LEU A 528 54.79 42.64 6.86
N GLY A 529 54.67 42.01 8.03
CA GLY A 529 55.34 42.46 9.26
C GLY A 529 56.87 42.40 9.14
N GLN A 530 57.40 41.35 8.53
CA GLN A 530 58.84 41.22 8.28
C GLN A 530 59.35 42.23 7.25
N VAL A 531 58.60 42.46 6.18
CA VAL A 531 58.89 43.47 5.15
C VAL A 531 58.84 44.89 5.74
N ALA A 532 57.84 45.21 6.57
CA ALA A 532 57.76 46.49 7.27
C ALA A 532 58.98 46.72 8.18
N LYS A 533 59.42 45.68 8.90
CA LYS A 533 60.63 45.75 9.70
C LYS A 533 61.87 45.99 8.84
N GLY A 534 62.06 45.22 7.77
CA GLY A 534 63.19 45.39 6.85
C GLY A 534 63.23 46.79 6.20
N SER A 535 62.06 47.34 5.85
CA SER A 535 61.95 48.70 5.31
C SER A 535 62.24 49.79 6.36
N SER A 536 61.90 49.57 7.63
CA SER A 536 62.30 50.47 8.72
C SER A 536 63.82 50.42 8.94
N ASP A 537 64.41 49.22 8.98
CA ASP A 537 65.85 49.01 9.11
C ASP A 537 66.62 49.65 7.94
N LEU A 538 66.06 49.60 6.73
CA LEU A 538 66.54 50.30 5.54
C LEU A 538 66.57 51.82 5.74
N THR A 539 65.48 52.44 6.18
CA THR A 539 65.43 53.89 6.45
C THR A 539 66.44 54.31 7.52
N THR A 540 66.57 53.53 8.60
CA THR A 540 67.59 53.78 9.64
C THR A 540 69.01 53.71 9.06
N SER A 541 69.30 52.71 8.22
CA SER A 541 70.61 52.53 7.60
C SER A 541 70.96 53.67 6.64
N ILE A 542 69.98 54.15 5.84
CA ILE A 542 70.15 55.32 4.97
C ILE A 542 70.50 56.57 5.81
N GLY A 543 69.80 56.78 6.94
CA GLY A 543 70.10 57.88 7.87
C GLY A 543 71.54 57.84 8.38
N GLN A 544 72.02 56.67 8.81
CA GLN A 544 73.41 56.49 9.26
C GLN A 544 74.44 56.80 8.18
N VAL A 545 74.20 56.38 6.93
CA VAL A 545 75.08 56.69 5.80
C VAL A 545 75.07 58.19 5.50
N ASN A 546 73.92 58.85 5.60
CA ASN A 546 73.77 60.28 5.34
C ASN A 546 74.50 61.12 6.40
N ASP A 547 74.38 60.72 7.67
CA ASP A 547 75.13 61.33 8.78
C ASP A 547 76.65 61.20 8.57
N GLY A 548 77.12 59.99 8.20
CA GLY A 548 78.53 59.76 7.89
C GLY A 548 79.03 60.61 6.72
N LEU A 549 78.24 60.73 5.66
CA LEU A 549 78.58 61.55 4.50
C LEU A 549 78.60 63.06 4.82
N SER A 550 77.68 63.54 5.65
CA SER A 550 77.64 64.92 6.14
C SER A 550 78.88 65.26 6.98
N GLN A 551 79.31 64.34 7.85
CA GLN A 551 80.55 64.48 8.63
C GLN A 551 81.77 64.56 7.70
N VAL A 552 81.85 63.67 6.71
CA VAL A 552 82.91 63.66 5.68
C VAL A 552 82.95 64.98 4.91
N ASN A 553 81.80 65.46 4.42
CA ASN A 553 81.69 66.72 3.68
C ASN A 553 82.14 67.93 4.51
N THR A 554 81.75 68.00 5.79
CA THR A 554 82.17 69.06 6.70
C THR A 554 83.70 69.07 6.85
N LYS A 555 84.32 67.92 7.09
CA LYS A 555 85.78 67.81 7.25
C LYS A 555 86.57 68.11 5.98
N LEU A 556 86.02 67.75 4.81
CA LEU A 556 86.63 68.08 3.54
C LEU A 556 86.63 69.60 3.29
N ASN A 557 85.51 70.27 3.54
CA ASN A 557 85.41 71.72 3.38
C ASN A 557 86.33 72.50 4.34
N ASP A 558 86.46 72.02 5.59
CA ASP A 558 87.44 72.54 6.54
C ASP A 558 88.87 72.43 5.98
N SER A 559 89.21 71.28 5.41
CA SER A 559 90.54 71.00 4.84
C SER A 559 90.81 71.87 3.60
N LYS A 560 89.82 72.00 2.70
CA LYS A 560 89.88 72.85 1.50
C LYS A 560 90.21 74.30 1.85
N THR A 561 89.48 74.87 2.82
CA THR A 561 89.67 76.26 3.28
C THR A 561 91.07 76.49 3.84
N LYS A 562 91.57 75.55 4.66
CA LYS A 562 92.93 75.63 5.22
C LYS A 562 94.02 75.56 4.16
N ILE A 563 93.83 74.76 3.12
CA ILE A 563 94.79 74.61 2.01
C ILE A 563 94.80 75.85 1.12
N GLN A 564 93.64 76.40 0.77
CA GLN A 564 93.55 77.66 0.02
C GLN A 564 94.30 78.77 0.75
N THR A 565 94.04 78.93 2.06
CA THR A 565 94.74 79.91 2.90
C THR A 565 96.26 79.68 2.93
N SER A 566 96.71 78.44 3.01
CA SER A 566 98.12 78.08 3.08
C SER A 566 98.84 78.29 1.75
N SER A 567 98.17 77.95 0.65
CA SER A 567 98.63 78.15 -0.73
C SER A 567 98.78 79.64 -1.05
N GLU A 568 97.79 80.46 -0.69
CA GLU A 568 97.85 81.92 -0.84
C GLU A 568 99.02 82.54 -0.07
N LYS A 569 99.25 82.11 1.18
CA LYS A 569 100.40 82.57 1.99
C LYS A 569 101.73 82.15 1.39
N LEU A 570 101.85 80.92 0.86
CA LEU A 570 103.06 80.46 0.19
C LEU A 570 103.31 81.24 -1.11
N ALA A 571 102.29 81.46 -1.94
CA ALA A 571 102.41 82.23 -3.17
C ALA A 571 102.87 83.67 -2.89
N GLN A 572 102.31 84.30 -1.85
CA GLN A 572 102.75 85.61 -1.37
C GLN A 572 104.21 85.59 -0.86
N GLY A 573 104.62 84.53 -0.15
CA GLY A 573 105.99 84.34 0.32
C GLY A 573 106.99 84.14 -0.83
N SER A 574 106.61 83.33 -1.82
CA SER A 574 107.43 83.00 -3.00
C SER A 574 107.64 84.23 -3.88
N LYS A 575 106.58 85.03 -4.12
CA LYS A 575 106.67 86.28 -4.89
C LYS A 575 107.66 87.28 -4.26
N LYS A 576 107.70 87.36 -2.93
CA LYS A 576 108.63 88.24 -2.18
C LYS A 576 110.10 87.82 -2.25
N ILE A 577 110.39 86.57 -2.61
CA ILE A 577 111.76 86.06 -2.76
C ILE A 577 112.35 86.42 -4.12
N GLY A 578 111.52 86.49 -5.16
CA GLY A 578 111.93 86.92 -6.50
C GLY A 578 112.35 88.40 -6.58
N GLU A 579 111.97 89.23 -5.62
CA GLU A 579 112.18 90.68 -5.67
C GLU A 579 113.42 91.18 -4.87
N ALA A 580 113.95 90.40 -3.90
CA ALA A 580 115.30 90.53 -3.32
C ALA A 580 115.50 89.56 -2.13
N LEU A 581 116.55 88.74 -2.16
CA LEU A 581 116.97 87.86 -1.06
C LEU A 581 117.62 88.66 0.09
N SER A 582 116.80 89.17 1.01
CA SER A 582 117.27 89.74 2.28
C SER A 582 117.15 88.71 3.42
N LYS A 583 118.02 88.78 4.45
CA LYS A 583 117.90 87.95 5.67
C LYS A 583 116.51 88.04 6.32
N SER A 584 115.85 89.20 6.22
CA SER A 584 114.47 89.42 6.70
C SER A 584 113.43 88.63 5.88
N ASN A 585 113.60 88.55 4.56
CA ASN A 585 112.71 87.78 3.68
C ASN A 585 112.87 86.26 3.85
N ILE A 586 114.10 85.78 4.10
CA ILE A 586 114.35 84.37 4.45
C ILE A 586 113.66 84.01 5.76
N LYS A 587 113.73 84.87 6.79
CA LYS A 587 113.04 84.65 8.06
C LYS A 587 111.51 84.61 7.90
N LYS A 588 110.92 85.50 7.11
CA LYS A 588 109.49 85.47 6.77
C LYS A 588 109.08 84.20 6.02
N LEU A 589 109.93 83.68 5.14
CA LEU A 589 109.69 82.40 4.47
C LEU A 589 109.78 81.23 5.44
N GLN A 590 110.78 81.21 6.34
CA GLN A 590 110.88 80.20 7.40
C GLN A 590 109.61 80.17 8.25
N ASP A 591 109.11 81.34 8.68
CA ASP A 591 107.86 81.43 9.45
C ASP A 591 106.65 80.94 8.63
N SER A 592 106.60 81.23 7.32
CA SER A 592 105.55 80.73 6.41
C SER A 592 105.61 79.21 6.21
N VAL A 593 106.81 78.62 6.14
CA VAL A 593 107.02 77.17 6.06
C VAL A 593 106.67 76.47 7.37
N VAL A 594 106.90 77.11 8.52
CA VAL A 594 106.43 76.62 9.83
C VAL A 594 104.90 76.62 9.88
N MET A 595 104.25 77.71 9.44
CA MET A 595 102.78 77.76 9.35
C MET A 595 102.21 76.72 8.39
N LEU A 596 102.88 76.48 7.26
CA LEU A 596 102.50 75.46 6.28
C LEU A 596 102.69 74.04 6.84
N ASP A 597 103.74 73.78 7.60
CA ASP A 597 103.95 72.49 8.28
C ASP A 597 102.86 72.20 9.30
N GLU A 598 102.53 73.19 10.12
CA GLU A 598 101.46 73.09 11.11
C GLU A 598 100.09 72.90 10.43
N SER A 599 99.84 73.64 9.34
CA SER A 599 98.63 73.45 8.53
C SER A 599 98.59 72.05 7.91
N THR A 600 99.71 71.57 7.34
CA THR A 600 99.83 70.24 6.73
C THR A 600 99.59 69.13 7.76
N LYS A 601 100.08 69.28 9.00
CA LYS A 601 99.81 68.35 10.11
C LYS A 601 98.33 68.32 10.47
N GLN A 602 97.69 69.48 10.58
CA GLN A 602 96.25 69.55 10.86
C GLN A 602 95.40 68.97 9.72
N ILE A 603 95.81 69.21 8.48
CA ILE A 603 95.16 68.67 7.28
C ILE A 603 95.36 67.15 7.23
N LYS A 604 96.55 66.62 7.56
CA LYS A 604 96.83 65.18 7.65
C LYS A 604 95.96 64.50 8.71
N ALA A 605 95.84 65.10 9.90
CA ALA A 605 94.90 64.62 10.92
C ALA A 605 93.44 64.68 10.43
N GLY A 606 93.10 65.66 9.59
CA GLY A 606 91.81 65.76 8.90
C GLY A 606 91.60 64.67 7.84
N SER A 607 92.63 64.35 7.04
CA SER A 607 92.58 63.33 5.98
C SER A 607 92.51 61.92 6.53
N GLU A 608 93.20 61.63 7.64
CA GLU A 608 93.09 60.35 8.34
C GLU A 608 91.68 60.14 8.91
N LYS A 609 91.11 61.18 9.51
CA LYS A 609 89.70 61.17 9.94
C LYS A 609 88.74 61.02 8.76
N LEU A 610 89.02 61.67 7.64
CA LEU A 610 88.24 61.56 6.41
C LEU A 610 88.29 60.12 5.86
N LYS A 611 89.47 59.52 5.75
CA LYS A 611 89.67 58.13 5.33
C LYS A 611 88.91 57.14 6.23
N ASN A 612 88.98 57.34 7.55
CA ASN A 612 88.20 56.53 8.49
C ASN A 612 86.69 56.74 8.30
N GLY A 613 86.25 57.97 8.05
CA GLY A 613 84.85 58.29 7.75
C GLY A 613 84.37 57.69 6.42
N THR A 614 85.19 57.67 5.38
CA THR A 614 84.87 57.04 4.09
C THR A 614 84.86 55.53 4.18
N GLN A 615 85.71 54.92 5.02
CA GLN A 615 85.64 53.50 5.33
C GLN A 615 84.34 53.15 6.07
N GLN A 616 83.97 53.93 7.08
CA GLN A 616 82.68 53.77 7.77
C GLN A 616 81.49 53.94 6.82
N ASN A 617 81.57 54.87 5.87
CA ASN A 617 80.57 55.05 4.82
C ASN A 617 80.47 53.82 3.90
N GLN A 618 81.61 53.27 3.45
CA GLN A 618 81.65 52.05 2.65
C GLN A 618 81.04 50.85 3.40
N ASP A 619 81.36 50.69 4.69
CA ASP A 619 80.78 49.64 5.55
C ASP A 619 79.26 49.84 5.72
N GLY A 620 78.80 51.08 5.90
CA GLY A 620 77.39 51.43 5.96
C GLY A 620 76.64 51.15 4.66
N VAL A 621 77.25 51.46 3.51
CA VAL A 621 76.74 51.18 2.16
C VAL A 621 76.66 49.67 1.90
N ASN A 622 77.62 48.87 2.39
CA ASN A 622 77.56 47.41 2.32
C ASN A 622 76.44 46.83 3.20
N LYS A 623 76.26 47.35 4.43
CA LYS A 623 75.12 46.98 5.29
C LYS A 623 73.78 47.31 4.62
N LEU A 624 73.68 48.48 3.99
CA LEU A 624 72.52 48.91 3.24
C LEU A 624 72.21 47.95 2.06
N SER A 625 73.23 47.55 1.29
CA SER A 625 73.09 46.57 0.21
C SER A 625 72.57 45.21 0.71
N ASN A 626 73.08 44.72 1.84
CA ASN A 626 72.61 43.47 2.45
C ASN A 626 71.14 43.59 2.90
N ALA A 627 70.76 44.71 3.52
CA ALA A 627 69.38 44.96 3.94
C ALA A 627 68.41 44.98 2.75
N ILE A 628 68.79 45.62 1.64
CA ILE A 628 67.97 45.64 0.42
C ILE A 628 67.88 44.24 -0.22
N SER A 629 68.95 43.46 -0.21
CA SER A 629 68.95 42.08 -0.73
C SER A 629 68.04 41.15 0.08
N GLN A 630 68.05 41.29 1.41
CA GLN A 630 67.13 40.56 2.28
C GLN A 630 65.68 41.01 2.05
N LEU A 631 65.45 42.32 1.87
CA LEU A 631 64.14 42.86 1.53
C LEU A 631 63.63 42.29 0.21
N ASP A 632 64.47 42.19 -0.82
CA ASP A 632 64.13 41.63 -2.14
C ASP A 632 63.73 40.15 -2.05
N THR A 633 64.50 39.35 -1.30
CA THR A 633 64.19 37.93 -1.05
C THR A 633 62.82 37.77 -0.39
N ASN A 634 62.56 38.53 0.68
CA ASN A 634 61.25 38.51 1.37
C ASN A 634 60.11 39.01 0.46
N SER A 635 60.42 39.88 -0.50
CA SER A 635 59.46 40.42 -1.46
C SER A 635 58.99 39.36 -2.46
N GLU A 636 59.89 38.46 -2.87
CA GLU A 636 59.57 37.36 -3.77
C GLU A 636 58.63 36.34 -3.11
N GLU A 637 58.91 35.96 -1.86
CA GLU A 637 58.03 35.07 -1.08
C GLU A 637 56.63 35.68 -0.90
N LEU A 638 56.55 36.97 -0.58
CA LEU A 638 55.28 37.68 -0.45
C LEU A 638 54.51 37.77 -1.79
N ARG A 639 55.22 37.98 -2.91
CA ARG A 639 54.63 37.97 -4.26
C ARG A 639 54.06 36.60 -4.59
N ASN A 640 54.81 35.53 -4.34
CA ASN A 640 54.37 34.16 -4.60
C ASN A 640 53.17 33.80 -3.72
N GLY A 641 53.21 34.12 -2.42
CA GLY A 641 52.11 33.88 -1.50
C GLY A 641 50.83 34.64 -1.87
N SER A 642 50.94 35.92 -2.24
CA SER A 642 49.77 36.71 -2.68
C SER A 642 49.20 36.24 -4.03
N ALA A 643 50.04 35.76 -4.95
CA ALA A 643 49.61 35.13 -6.20
C ALA A 643 48.84 33.83 -5.96
N SER A 644 49.37 32.95 -5.10
CA SER A 644 48.72 31.69 -4.71
C SER A 644 47.37 31.93 -4.03
N LEU A 645 47.29 32.90 -3.12
CA LEU A 645 46.02 33.30 -2.49
C LEU A 645 45.01 33.79 -3.53
N SER A 646 45.41 34.67 -4.44
CA SER A 646 44.51 35.21 -5.48
C SER A 646 44.00 34.10 -6.40
N SER A 647 44.86 33.17 -6.78
CA SER A 647 44.49 32.00 -7.58
C SER A 647 43.54 31.07 -6.83
N GLY A 648 43.85 30.75 -5.56
CA GLY A 648 43.03 29.88 -4.71
C GLY A 648 41.63 30.45 -4.46
N LEU A 649 41.52 31.75 -4.22
CA LEU A 649 40.22 32.41 -4.03
C LEU A 649 39.40 32.50 -5.33
N LYS A 650 40.03 32.62 -6.50
CA LYS A 650 39.34 32.52 -7.79
C LYS A 650 38.81 31.11 -8.05
N GLN A 651 39.62 30.08 -7.80
CA GLN A 651 39.19 28.69 -7.91
C GLN A 651 38.02 28.40 -6.97
N PHE A 652 38.08 28.91 -5.74
CA PHE A 652 36.98 28.79 -4.80
C PHE A 652 35.72 29.53 -5.27
N GLN A 653 35.83 30.74 -5.81
CA GLN A 653 34.69 31.48 -6.35
C GLN A 653 34.00 30.75 -7.51
N GLU A 654 34.76 30.08 -8.37
CA GLU A 654 34.18 29.24 -9.43
C GLU A 654 33.45 28.02 -8.84
N ARG A 655 34.00 27.40 -7.81
CA ARG A 655 33.35 26.30 -7.08
C ARG A 655 32.12 26.75 -6.29
N SER A 656 32.14 27.95 -5.70
CA SER A 656 31.04 28.49 -4.90
C SER A 656 29.78 28.79 -5.73
N LYS A 657 29.91 28.88 -7.06
CA LYS A 657 28.76 28.89 -7.99
C LYS A 657 27.94 27.61 -7.89
N ALA A 658 28.58 26.45 -7.69
CA ALA A 658 27.89 25.18 -7.46
C ALA A 658 27.19 25.17 -6.08
N LEU A 659 27.82 25.74 -5.05
CA LEU A 659 27.16 25.98 -3.75
C LEU A 659 25.90 26.84 -3.91
N SER A 660 25.94 27.83 -4.80
CA SER A 660 24.81 28.72 -5.07
C SER A 660 23.62 27.99 -5.70
N GLN A 661 23.83 26.87 -6.41
CA GLN A 661 22.75 26.02 -6.88
C GLN A 661 22.11 25.21 -5.74
N LEU A 662 22.92 24.80 -4.76
CA LEU A 662 22.47 24.15 -3.52
C LEU A 662 21.58 25.06 -2.66
N ALA A 663 21.79 26.38 -2.71
CA ALA A 663 20.92 27.33 -2.03
C ALA A 663 19.45 27.16 -2.45
N ASN A 664 19.20 26.85 -3.72
CA ASN A 664 17.85 26.74 -4.27
C ASN A 664 17.30 25.31 -4.25
N ILE A 665 18.00 24.34 -3.66
CA ILE A 665 17.60 22.93 -3.72
C ILE A 665 16.21 22.66 -3.12
N ASN A 666 15.79 23.50 -2.16
CA ASN A 666 14.42 23.50 -1.65
C ASN A 666 13.39 23.83 -2.72
N GLU A 667 13.62 24.87 -3.53
CA GLU A 667 12.70 25.27 -4.59
C GLU A 667 12.73 24.33 -5.79
N ILE A 668 13.91 23.87 -6.21
CA ILE A 668 14.07 23.16 -7.47
C ILE A 668 13.72 21.66 -7.33
N ALA A 669 13.96 21.06 -6.15
CA ALA A 669 13.86 19.62 -5.97
C ALA A 669 13.01 19.20 -4.76
N ILE A 670 13.33 19.66 -3.54
CA ILE A 670 12.73 19.13 -2.31
C ILE A 670 11.23 19.50 -2.22
N ASN A 671 10.85 20.76 -2.44
CA ASN A 671 9.45 21.19 -2.37
C ASN A 671 8.58 20.59 -3.49
N PRO A 672 9.01 20.57 -4.78
CA PRO A 672 8.27 19.88 -5.83
C PRO A 672 8.07 18.38 -5.54
N MET A 673 9.12 17.70 -5.07
CA MET A 673 9.04 16.27 -4.73
C MET A 673 8.15 16.04 -3.51
N ALA A 674 8.26 16.85 -2.45
CA ALA A 674 7.39 16.81 -1.29
C ALA A 674 5.91 17.01 -1.68
N ASN A 675 5.63 17.94 -2.61
CA ASN A 675 4.28 18.15 -3.13
C ASN A 675 3.78 16.94 -3.94
N GLY A 676 4.63 16.34 -4.79
CA GLY A 676 4.30 15.11 -5.52
C GLY A 676 3.98 13.95 -4.57
N ILE A 677 4.76 13.79 -3.50
CA ILE A 677 4.53 12.76 -2.47
C ILE A 677 3.25 13.07 -1.69
N LYS A 678 2.96 14.33 -1.35
CA LYS A 678 1.68 14.73 -0.72
C LYS A 678 0.48 14.45 -1.62
N GLN A 679 0.61 14.62 -2.94
CA GLN A 679 -0.46 14.23 -3.88
C GLN A 679 -0.65 12.71 -3.93
N LEU A 680 0.44 11.95 -3.94
CA LEU A 680 0.40 10.50 -3.86
C LEU A 680 -0.26 10.03 -2.55
N ASP A 681 0.13 10.62 -1.40
CA ASP A 681 -0.44 10.34 -0.09
C ASP A 681 -1.96 10.53 -0.08
N ASN A 682 -2.43 11.66 -0.61
CA ASN A 682 -3.86 11.94 -0.76
C ASN A 682 -4.56 10.89 -1.63
N GLY A 683 -3.92 10.42 -2.71
CA GLY A 683 -4.44 9.35 -3.55
C GLY A 683 -4.55 8.01 -2.81
N ILE A 684 -3.53 7.67 -2.02
CA ILE A 684 -3.50 6.44 -1.22
C ILE A 684 -4.55 6.48 -0.10
N ASN A 685 -4.72 7.62 0.58
CA ASN A 685 -5.76 7.78 1.60
C ASN A 685 -7.15 7.59 1.00
N LYS A 686 -7.43 8.19 -0.17
CA LYS A 686 -8.68 7.95 -0.90
C LYS A 686 -8.88 6.49 -1.28
N LEU A 687 -7.82 5.80 -1.70
CA LEU A 687 -7.88 4.38 -2.00
C LEU A 687 -8.25 3.59 -0.75
N SER A 688 -7.57 3.83 0.38
CA SER A 688 -7.83 3.19 1.67
C SER A 688 -9.28 3.40 2.13
N ASP A 689 -9.79 4.62 2.03
CA ASP A 689 -11.17 4.95 2.40
C ASP A 689 -12.17 4.21 1.50
N SER A 690 -11.91 4.20 0.19
CA SER A 690 -12.78 3.53 -0.79
C SER A 690 -12.78 2.01 -0.61
N THR A 691 -11.62 1.42 -0.30
CA THR A 691 -11.52 -0.02 0.00
C THR A 691 -12.18 -0.38 1.32
N GLY A 692 -12.16 0.54 2.31
CA GLY A 692 -12.93 0.40 3.54
C GLY A 692 -14.45 0.42 3.30
N GLN A 693 -14.94 1.34 2.47
CA GLN A 693 -16.35 1.38 2.07
C GLN A 693 -16.76 0.11 1.30
N LEU A 694 -15.93 -0.33 0.36
CA LEU A 694 -16.16 -1.57 -0.39
C LEU A 694 -16.19 -2.78 0.53
N LYS A 695 -15.31 -2.83 1.54
CA LYS A 695 -15.28 -3.90 2.54
C LYS A 695 -16.57 -3.94 3.35
N ASN A 696 -17.04 -2.78 3.83
CA ASN A 696 -18.29 -2.69 4.60
C ASN A 696 -19.49 -3.16 3.76
N GLY A 697 -19.59 -2.72 2.50
CA GLY A 697 -20.66 -3.17 1.60
C GLY A 697 -20.58 -4.66 1.28
N SER A 698 -19.38 -5.19 1.14
CA SER A 698 -19.13 -6.62 0.92
C SER A 698 -19.50 -7.47 2.16
N ASP A 699 -19.20 -6.99 3.37
CA ASP A 699 -19.65 -7.62 4.61
C ASP A 699 -21.17 -7.67 4.72
N GLU A 700 -21.85 -6.58 4.36
CA GLU A 700 -23.31 -6.51 4.35
C GLU A 700 -23.93 -7.45 3.30
N TYR A 701 -23.32 -7.54 2.12
CA TYR A 701 -23.71 -8.49 1.08
C TYR A 701 -23.57 -9.94 1.56
N VAL A 702 -22.40 -10.33 2.09
CA VAL A 702 -22.15 -11.70 2.57
C VAL A 702 -23.13 -12.07 3.70
N SER A 703 -23.39 -11.14 4.63
CA SER A 703 -24.37 -11.32 5.70
C SER A 703 -25.79 -11.53 5.16
N SER A 704 -26.23 -10.67 4.24
CA SER A 704 -27.57 -10.73 3.64
C SER A 704 -27.76 -11.98 2.78
N PHE A 705 -26.74 -12.36 2.01
CA PHE A 705 -26.75 -13.55 1.19
C PHE A 705 -26.77 -14.83 2.04
N GLY A 706 -26.08 -14.84 3.19
CA GLY A 706 -26.17 -15.92 4.17
C GLY A 706 -27.61 -16.18 4.63
N LYS A 707 -28.38 -15.11 4.93
CA LYS A 707 -29.80 -15.23 5.29
C LYS A 707 -30.66 -15.75 4.15
N PHE A 708 -30.42 -15.27 2.93
CA PHE A 708 -31.12 -15.76 1.73
C PHE A 708 -30.87 -17.27 1.54
N LYS A 709 -29.62 -17.70 1.67
CA LYS A 709 -29.21 -19.10 1.58
C LYS A 709 -29.90 -19.97 2.63
N GLU A 710 -29.94 -19.53 3.87
CA GLU A 710 -30.69 -20.21 4.95
C GLU A 710 -32.17 -20.34 4.60
N GLY A 711 -32.80 -19.26 4.12
CA GLY A 711 -34.20 -19.30 3.68
C GLY A 711 -34.44 -20.27 2.51
N LEU A 712 -33.48 -20.38 1.59
CA LEU A 712 -33.57 -21.31 0.46
C LEU A 712 -33.44 -22.78 0.92
N SER A 713 -32.52 -23.04 1.85
CA SER A 713 -32.38 -24.35 2.50
C SER A 713 -33.64 -24.73 3.27
N ASP A 714 -34.25 -23.78 3.98
CA ASP A 714 -35.53 -23.95 4.65
C ASP A 714 -36.67 -24.23 3.67
N TYR A 715 -36.73 -23.53 2.54
CA TYR A 715 -37.75 -23.76 1.51
C TYR A 715 -37.66 -25.16 0.92
N LYS A 716 -36.45 -25.66 0.64
CA LYS A 716 -36.25 -27.05 0.21
C LYS A 716 -36.69 -28.02 1.31
N THR A 717 -36.06 -27.95 2.49
CA THR A 717 -36.24 -28.96 3.54
C THR A 717 -37.62 -28.95 4.18
N LYS A 718 -38.21 -27.78 4.43
CA LYS A 718 -39.52 -27.66 5.09
C LYS A 718 -40.67 -27.59 4.11
N GLY A 719 -40.41 -27.26 2.85
CA GLY A 719 -41.43 -27.12 1.80
C GLY A 719 -41.43 -28.30 0.84
N ILE A 720 -40.40 -28.41 0.01
CA ILE A 720 -40.35 -29.37 -1.11
C ILE A 720 -40.15 -30.79 -0.62
N ASP A 721 -39.21 -31.04 0.30
CA ASP A 721 -38.94 -32.39 0.80
C ASP A 721 -40.17 -32.96 1.52
N LYS A 722 -40.85 -32.14 2.33
CA LYS A 722 -42.14 -32.53 2.94
C LYS A 722 -43.24 -32.79 1.94
N LEU A 723 -43.25 -32.07 0.80
CA LEU A 723 -44.22 -32.28 -0.25
C LEU A 723 -43.95 -33.58 -1.03
N ALA A 724 -42.66 -33.90 -1.24
CA ALA A 724 -42.21 -35.16 -1.81
C ALA A 724 -42.63 -36.34 -0.92
N ASP A 725 -42.37 -36.26 0.39
CA ASP A 725 -42.80 -37.29 1.36
C ASP A 725 -44.32 -37.54 1.26
N LYS A 726 -45.12 -36.47 1.24
CA LYS A 726 -46.59 -36.55 1.11
C LYS A 726 -47.07 -37.14 -0.22
N SER A 727 -46.25 -37.08 -1.27
CA SER A 727 -46.59 -37.64 -2.59
C SER A 727 -46.43 -39.17 -2.64
N GLU A 728 -45.63 -39.74 -1.72
CA GLU A 728 -45.51 -41.19 -1.58
C GLU A 728 -46.83 -41.81 -1.07
N ASP A 729 -47.49 -41.17 -0.10
CA ASP A 729 -48.82 -41.58 0.41
C ASP A 729 -49.85 -41.71 -0.74
N VAL A 730 -49.76 -40.83 -1.75
CA VAL A 730 -50.66 -40.82 -2.92
C VAL A 730 -50.42 -42.03 -3.83
N THR A 731 -49.16 -42.45 -3.98
CA THR A 731 -48.80 -43.66 -4.73
C THR A 731 -49.42 -44.88 -4.06
N GLU A 732 -49.30 -44.95 -2.74
CA GLU A 732 -49.81 -46.07 -1.94
C GLU A 732 -51.35 -46.20 -2.04
N ILE A 733 -52.07 -45.08 -1.99
CA ILE A 733 -53.53 -45.05 -2.20
C ILE A 733 -53.90 -45.57 -3.59
N SER A 734 -53.16 -45.17 -4.64
CA SER A 734 -53.41 -45.61 -6.01
C SER A 734 -53.30 -47.13 -6.13
N GLU A 735 -52.22 -47.71 -5.60
CA GLU A 735 -51.99 -49.15 -5.63
C GLU A 735 -53.07 -49.94 -4.88
N ILE A 736 -53.56 -49.43 -3.76
CA ILE A 736 -54.68 -50.04 -3.00
C ILE A 736 -55.96 -50.02 -3.82
N LEU A 737 -56.28 -48.90 -4.47
CA LEU A 737 -57.49 -48.77 -5.30
C LEU A 737 -57.45 -49.70 -6.52
N ASP A 738 -56.32 -49.77 -7.21
CA ASP A 738 -56.11 -50.69 -8.33
C ASP A 738 -56.29 -52.14 -7.89
N GLN A 739 -55.73 -52.48 -6.73
CA GLN A 739 -55.84 -53.83 -6.20
C GLN A 739 -57.25 -54.16 -5.71
N MET A 740 -57.96 -53.21 -5.10
CA MET A 740 -59.37 -53.36 -4.76
C MET A 740 -60.22 -53.62 -6.01
N SER A 741 -59.96 -52.89 -7.10
CA SER A 741 -60.67 -53.09 -8.38
C SER A 741 -60.40 -54.47 -8.96
N LYS A 742 -59.13 -54.89 -8.96
CA LYS A 742 -58.73 -56.23 -9.39
C LYS A 742 -59.42 -57.33 -8.57
N ILE A 743 -59.41 -57.24 -7.25
CA ILE A 743 -60.06 -58.23 -6.37
C ILE A 743 -61.59 -58.22 -6.56
N ALA A 744 -62.21 -57.06 -6.81
CA ALA A 744 -63.64 -56.97 -7.10
C ALA A 744 -63.98 -57.70 -8.42
N LYS A 745 -63.16 -57.53 -9.46
CA LYS A 745 -63.27 -58.25 -10.74
C LYS A 745 -63.04 -59.75 -10.60
N GLU A 746 -62.13 -60.18 -9.72
CA GLU A 746 -61.92 -61.59 -9.40
C GLU A 746 -63.13 -62.20 -8.66
N ASN A 747 -63.76 -61.43 -7.77
CA ASN A 747 -64.96 -61.82 -7.02
C ASN A 747 -66.27 -61.37 -7.70
N LYS A 748 -66.29 -61.28 -9.03
CA LYS A 748 -67.45 -60.79 -9.81
C LYS A 748 -68.64 -61.75 -9.87
N SER A 749 -68.48 -62.98 -9.39
CA SER A 749 -69.52 -64.00 -9.36
C SER A 749 -69.40 -64.90 -8.14
N ILE A 750 -70.54 -65.36 -7.62
CA ILE A 750 -70.63 -66.26 -6.47
C ILE A 750 -70.82 -67.70 -6.95
N THR A 751 -71.65 -67.90 -7.98
CA THR A 751 -71.95 -69.22 -8.55
C THR A 751 -71.03 -69.60 -9.71
N GLY A 752 -70.06 -68.75 -10.05
CA GLY A 752 -69.10 -68.96 -11.13
C GLY A 752 -69.47 -68.19 -12.39
N THR A 753 -68.45 -67.85 -13.18
CA THR A 753 -68.63 -67.17 -14.46
C THR A 753 -67.51 -67.55 -15.43
N SER A 754 -67.73 -67.30 -16.72
CA SER A 754 -66.74 -67.50 -17.78
C SER A 754 -66.12 -66.15 -18.18
N ASP A 755 -64.91 -66.17 -18.73
CA ASP A 755 -64.14 -64.96 -19.05
C ASP A 755 -64.81 -64.05 -20.09
N ASN A 756 -65.71 -64.61 -20.91
CA ASN A 756 -66.47 -63.90 -21.94
C ASN A 756 -67.74 -63.21 -21.41
N PHE A 757 -67.95 -63.16 -20.09
CA PHE A 757 -69.06 -62.40 -19.48
C PHE A 757 -68.56 -61.18 -18.71
N GLU A 758 -69.23 -60.06 -18.94
CA GLU A 758 -69.31 -59.00 -17.93
C GLU A 758 -70.27 -59.50 -16.85
N THR A 759 -69.74 -59.88 -15.69
CA THR A 759 -70.54 -60.50 -14.62
C THR A 759 -70.69 -59.56 -13.46
N LYS A 760 -71.92 -59.41 -12.99
CA LYS A 760 -72.27 -58.58 -11.85
C LYS A 760 -73.04 -59.44 -10.87
N SER A 761 -72.58 -59.50 -9.62
CA SER A 761 -73.21 -60.30 -8.58
C SER A 761 -73.68 -59.45 -7.43
N ARG A 762 -74.89 -59.73 -6.97
CA ARG A 762 -75.48 -59.17 -5.76
C ARG A 762 -76.11 -60.26 -4.91
N ILE A 763 -76.21 -59.99 -3.62
CA ILE A 763 -76.85 -60.86 -2.65
C ILE A 763 -77.99 -60.08 -2.05
N ILE A 764 -79.17 -60.68 -2.01
CA ILE A 764 -80.33 -60.15 -1.31
C ILE A 764 -80.63 -61.09 -0.16
N GLU A 765 -80.31 -60.65 1.05
CA GLU A 765 -80.61 -61.38 2.27
C GLU A 765 -81.90 -60.86 2.88
N LYS A 766 -82.76 -61.81 3.25
CA LYS A 766 -83.92 -61.58 4.10
C LYS A 766 -83.66 -62.32 5.42
N ILE A 767 -83.55 -61.56 6.51
CA ILE A 767 -83.10 -62.07 7.80
C ILE A 767 -84.25 -61.97 8.81
N LYS A 768 -84.56 -63.10 9.42
CA LYS A 768 -85.47 -63.25 10.55
C LYS A 768 -84.67 -63.66 11.78
#